data_AF-A0A2R6BKQ2-F1
#
_entry.id   AF-A0A2R6BKQ2-F1
#
_cell.length_a   1.000
_cell.length_b   1.000
_cell.length_c   1.000
_cell.angle_alpha   90.00
_cell.angle_beta   90.00
_cell.angle_gamma   90.00
#
_symmetry.space_group_name_H-M   'P 1'
#
loop_
_entity.id
_entity.type
_entity.pdbx_description
1 polymer ?
#
loop_
_entity_poly.entity_id
_entity_poly.type
_entity_poly.pdbx_seq_one_letter_code
_entity_poly.pdbx_strand_id
1 'polypeptide(L)'
;MGLKVGLEIHQQLDTREKLFCACPTTPAPAKPDYEFRRVLRATKSELGVVDPAAQFEEVRRRVYVYQGFRDHTCLVEMDEEPPHELNMEALEIGLMCAMLLGARPVDEVVVMRKTVIDGSNTSGFQRTALIALGGGIKLGDKTIGISTVCLEEDAARLVSTDTSTGVVTYRLDRLGVPLIEISTKPDITTPEEAGAAAYEIGKILRRLRRVKRGLGTIRQDINVSVEGGARIEVKGVQELSLIPKVVSFEVKRQEGLLKLREELRRRVSSVIVSDPVDLTSVFEDTHSNTIKQGLKSGGGVFGVRIEGFSGYFKFEVAPGRRFGSELADYARQIAGVGGLFHSDELPAYGVTQEEVDAVRRKLCCRDADGFILVVAERTRAERALGVVAKRCTQAIEGVVEETRAAQPDGTTRFLRPMPGSARMYPETDVPYVRVTSETLRRLKSAIPPPLEELESRLVSLKVSSELAKQAVESEWLNVLETMLAEAPEAAQLLCAVLTQDVRELSREGVGVDELSDQVVLELLRGAVRRGLLRDQVKQALRLVATSSRSVGEALEEVSSATISLDELDAIIESVIDSNKQLISARGAEAFKPLMGDVMKLVRGRAPGSVVSQRLAQKLRERTERVSTQG
;
A
#
# COMPACT_ATOMS: atom_id res chain seq x y z
N MET A 1 -15.59 24.49 -10.23
CA MET A 1 -14.61 23.46 -9.83
C MET A 1 -14.55 22.35 -10.86
N GLY A 2 -15.71 21.79 -11.29
CA GLY A 2 -15.73 20.77 -12.36
C GLY A 2 -14.84 19.57 -12.07
N LEU A 3 -14.69 19.20 -10.79
CA LEU A 3 -13.84 18.11 -10.34
C LEU A 3 -14.31 16.80 -10.97
N LYS A 4 -13.37 16.10 -11.60
CA LYS A 4 -13.53 14.72 -12.04
C LYS A 4 -12.38 13.89 -11.51
N VAL A 5 -12.74 12.80 -10.83
CA VAL A 5 -11.79 11.83 -10.29
C VAL A 5 -12.08 10.47 -10.90
N GLY A 6 -11.02 9.75 -11.28
CA GLY A 6 -11.04 8.33 -11.60
C GLY A 6 -10.10 7.57 -10.69
N LEU A 7 -10.46 6.35 -10.30
CA LEU A 7 -9.64 5.47 -9.48
C LEU A 7 -9.18 4.28 -10.33
N GLU A 8 -7.93 3.89 -10.14
CA GLU A 8 -7.36 2.64 -10.65
C GLU A 8 -6.88 1.85 -9.43
N ILE A 9 -7.55 0.74 -9.15
CA ILE A 9 -7.28 -0.10 -7.97
C ILE A 9 -6.62 -1.39 -8.44
N HIS A 10 -5.39 -1.60 -7.96
CA HIS A 10 -4.61 -2.80 -8.19
C HIS A 10 -4.62 -3.68 -6.95
N GLN A 11 -5.02 -4.93 -7.07
CA GLN A 11 -5.05 -5.88 -5.97
C GLN A 11 -4.40 -7.19 -6.37
N GLN A 12 -3.43 -7.66 -5.58
CA GLN A 12 -2.84 -8.98 -5.78
C GLN A 12 -3.86 -10.07 -5.48
N LEU A 13 -3.95 -11.07 -6.35
CA LEU A 13 -4.77 -12.25 -6.16
C LEU A 13 -3.97 -13.31 -5.39
N ASP A 14 -4.67 -14.06 -4.54
CA ASP A 14 -4.06 -15.13 -3.75
C ASP A 14 -4.19 -16.47 -4.46
N THR A 15 -3.46 -16.60 -5.56
CA THR A 15 -3.38 -17.81 -6.37
C THR A 15 -2.21 -18.68 -5.93
N ARG A 16 -2.29 -19.98 -6.23
CA ARG A 16 -1.20 -20.92 -5.94
C ARG A 16 0.08 -20.55 -6.71
N GLU A 17 -0.09 -20.22 -7.97
CA GLU A 17 0.99 -19.97 -8.93
C GLU A 17 0.87 -18.55 -9.51
N LYS A 18 1.98 -18.07 -10.09
CA LYS A 18 2.03 -16.77 -10.78
C LYS A 18 1.20 -16.79 -12.07
N LEU A 19 1.05 -15.62 -12.71
CA LEU A 19 0.10 -15.43 -13.80
C LEU A 19 0.47 -16.17 -15.09
N PHE A 20 1.78 -16.30 -15.36
CA PHE A 20 2.32 -16.91 -16.59
C PHE A 20 3.49 -17.86 -16.32
N CYS A 21 3.59 -18.40 -15.10
CA CYS A 21 4.55 -19.46 -14.75
C CYS A 21 4.09 -20.22 -13.49
N ALA A 22 4.68 -21.39 -13.24
CA ALA A 22 4.34 -22.25 -12.11
C ALA A 22 5.00 -21.86 -10.77
N CYS A 23 5.70 -20.71 -10.70
CA CYS A 23 6.31 -20.27 -9.45
C CYS A 23 5.25 -19.89 -8.40
N PRO A 24 5.49 -20.16 -7.11
CA PRO A 24 4.56 -19.82 -6.06
C PRO A 24 4.45 -18.31 -5.86
N THR A 25 3.30 -17.86 -5.32
CA THR A 25 3.05 -16.46 -4.95
C THR A 25 3.29 -16.17 -3.47
N THR A 26 3.89 -17.13 -2.75
CA THR A 26 4.20 -16.99 -1.32
C THR A 26 5.41 -16.09 -1.10
N PRO A 27 5.59 -15.51 0.10
CA PRO A 27 6.76 -14.72 0.42
C PRO A 27 8.06 -15.50 0.19
N ALA A 28 9.03 -14.88 -0.50
CA ALA A 28 10.34 -15.46 -0.72
C ALA A 28 11.26 -15.29 0.51
N PRO A 29 12.34 -16.11 0.63
CA PRO A 29 13.35 -15.95 1.67
C PRO A 29 13.99 -14.56 1.70
N ALA A 30 14.56 -14.19 2.86
CA ALA A 30 15.19 -12.86 3.00
C ALA A 30 16.43 -12.68 2.12
N LYS A 31 17.19 -13.76 1.89
CA LYS A 31 18.46 -13.77 1.14
C LYS A 31 18.23 -14.31 -0.28
N PRO A 32 18.64 -13.59 -1.33
CA PRO A 32 18.58 -14.08 -2.70
C PRO A 32 19.66 -15.16 -2.96
N ASP A 33 19.36 -16.06 -3.88
CA ASP A 33 20.28 -17.15 -4.27
C ASP A 33 21.25 -16.74 -5.37
N TYR A 34 20.82 -15.82 -6.25
CA TYR A 34 21.60 -15.33 -7.37
C TYR A 34 21.18 -13.91 -7.78
N GLU A 35 22.07 -13.26 -8.52
CA GLU A 35 21.82 -11.95 -9.12
C GLU A 35 22.28 -11.93 -10.58
N PHE A 36 21.59 -11.15 -11.41
CA PHE A 36 22.01 -10.89 -12.79
C PHE A 36 21.72 -9.43 -13.19
N ARG A 37 22.33 -8.98 -14.29
CA ARG A 37 22.25 -7.57 -14.73
C ARG A 37 21.61 -7.47 -16.10
N ARG A 38 20.76 -6.45 -16.30
CA ARG A 38 20.23 -6.07 -17.61
C ARG A 38 20.24 -4.56 -17.84
N VAL A 39 20.11 -4.17 -19.10
CA VAL A 39 19.85 -2.80 -19.54
C VAL A 39 18.67 -2.85 -20.50
N LEU A 40 17.62 -2.11 -20.19
CA LEU A 40 16.46 -1.99 -21.07
C LEU A 40 16.66 -0.86 -22.08
N ARG A 41 16.07 -1.00 -23.26
CA ARG A 41 16.13 0.00 -24.34
C ARG A 41 14.71 0.37 -24.75
N ALA A 42 14.46 1.66 -24.99
CA ALA A 42 13.17 2.06 -25.54
C ALA A 42 13.05 1.58 -26.99
N THR A 43 11.91 1.00 -27.32
CA THR A 43 11.58 0.61 -28.69
C THR A 43 10.48 1.51 -29.23
N LYS A 44 10.44 1.66 -30.56
CA LYS A 44 9.32 2.34 -31.22
C LYS A 44 8.09 1.46 -31.10
N SER A 45 6.94 2.07 -30.85
CA SER A 45 5.64 1.39 -30.99
C SER A 45 5.42 0.94 -32.44
N GLU A 46 4.40 0.12 -32.69
CA GLU A 46 3.97 -0.27 -34.04
C GLU A 46 3.69 0.94 -34.94
N LEU A 47 3.31 2.08 -34.34
CA LEU A 47 3.07 3.35 -35.02
C LEU A 47 4.36 4.16 -35.28
N GLY A 48 5.54 3.61 -34.96
CA GLY A 48 6.84 4.25 -35.15
C GLY A 48 7.16 5.36 -34.13
N VAL A 49 6.27 5.61 -33.17
CA VAL A 49 6.41 6.64 -32.14
C VAL A 49 7.00 6.03 -30.87
N VAL A 50 7.99 6.69 -30.26
CA VAL A 50 8.51 6.30 -28.94
C VAL A 50 7.75 7.07 -27.88
N ASP A 51 7.31 6.38 -26.83
CA ASP A 51 6.58 6.99 -25.75
C ASP A 51 7.44 8.03 -24.96
N PRO A 52 6.89 9.20 -24.58
CA PRO A 52 7.64 10.23 -23.88
C PRO A 52 8.22 9.81 -22.53
N ALA A 53 7.52 9.00 -21.74
CA ALA A 53 8.03 8.50 -20.46
C ALA A 53 9.04 7.37 -20.66
N ALA A 54 8.96 6.62 -21.77
CA ALA A 54 10.00 5.69 -22.17
C ALA A 54 11.28 6.43 -22.60
N GLN A 55 11.17 7.49 -23.41
CA GLN A 55 12.31 8.35 -23.70
C GLN A 55 12.92 8.94 -22.41
N PHE A 56 12.06 9.32 -21.46
CA PHE A 56 12.49 9.87 -20.18
C PHE A 56 13.35 8.90 -19.35
N GLU A 57 12.97 7.61 -19.26
CA GLU A 57 13.78 6.63 -18.52
C GLU A 57 15.06 6.22 -19.28
N GLU A 58 15.03 6.17 -20.62
CA GLU A 58 16.23 5.85 -21.42
C GLU A 58 17.35 6.88 -21.24
N VAL A 59 16.99 8.17 -21.15
CA VAL A 59 17.95 9.27 -20.88
C VAL A 59 18.71 9.07 -19.56
N ARG A 60 18.15 8.31 -18.62
CA ARG A 60 18.79 8.01 -17.33
C ARG A 60 19.82 6.87 -17.39
N ARG A 61 19.91 6.12 -18.51
CA ARG A 61 20.89 5.03 -18.77
C ARG A 61 21.13 4.11 -17.56
N ARG A 62 20.05 3.60 -16.97
CA ARG A 62 20.13 2.78 -15.76
C ARG A 62 20.62 1.36 -16.05
N VAL A 63 21.35 0.78 -15.10
CA VAL A 63 21.66 -0.65 -15.07
C VAL A 63 20.77 -1.29 -14.02
N TYR A 64 20.06 -2.35 -14.39
CA TYR A 64 19.16 -3.07 -13.50
C TYR A 64 19.84 -4.34 -12.99
N VAL A 65 19.87 -4.51 -11.67
CA VAL A 65 20.30 -5.74 -11.00
C VAL A 65 19.05 -6.45 -10.52
N TYR A 66 18.89 -7.72 -10.90
CA TYR A 66 17.76 -8.55 -10.49
C TYR A 66 18.22 -9.65 -9.55
N GLN A 67 17.56 -9.73 -8.39
CA GLN A 67 17.73 -10.75 -7.36
C GLN A 67 16.70 -11.86 -7.55
N GLY A 68 17.16 -13.10 -7.70
CA GLY A 68 16.32 -14.28 -7.90
C GLY A 68 16.46 -15.31 -6.77
N PHE A 69 15.46 -16.19 -6.68
CA PHE A 69 15.33 -17.24 -5.67
C PHE A 69 15.02 -18.55 -6.37
N ARG A 70 15.74 -19.63 -6.05
CA ARG A 70 15.60 -20.92 -6.75
C ARG A 70 14.19 -21.52 -6.62
N ASP A 71 13.50 -21.22 -5.52
CA ASP A 71 12.16 -21.76 -5.23
C ASP A 71 11.02 -20.80 -5.62
N HIS A 72 11.31 -19.53 -5.99
CA HIS A 72 10.29 -18.49 -6.25
C HIS A 72 10.51 -17.72 -7.57
N THR A 73 11.49 -18.13 -8.37
CA THR A 73 11.85 -17.48 -9.64
C THR A 73 12.25 -18.53 -10.65
N CYS A 74 11.68 -18.49 -11.85
CA CYS A 74 12.06 -19.34 -12.98
C CYS A 74 12.56 -18.51 -14.17
N LEU A 75 12.82 -19.19 -15.29
CA LEU A 75 13.35 -18.57 -16.49
C LEU A 75 12.36 -17.57 -17.12
N VAL A 76 11.05 -17.74 -16.90
CA VAL A 76 10.03 -16.80 -17.37
C VAL A 76 10.22 -15.42 -16.75
N GLU A 77 10.35 -15.32 -15.42
CA GLU A 77 10.60 -14.02 -14.76
C GLU A 77 11.98 -13.47 -15.07
N MET A 78 12.92 -14.32 -15.46
CA MET A 78 14.25 -13.89 -15.90
C MET A 78 14.27 -13.39 -17.34
N ASP A 79 13.17 -13.52 -18.09
CA ASP A 79 13.11 -13.25 -19.54
C ASP A 79 14.07 -14.15 -20.34
N GLU A 80 14.14 -15.43 -19.96
CA GLU A 80 14.98 -16.49 -20.57
C GLU A 80 14.14 -17.67 -21.08
N GLU A 81 12.83 -17.65 -20.87
CA GLU A 81 11.86 -18.64 -21.36
C GLU A 81 10.55 -17.92 -21.73
N PRO A 82 9.85 -18.33 -22.81
CA PRO A 82 8.53 -17.81 -23.12
C PRO A 82 7.55 -17.99 -21.94
N PRO A 83 6.59 -17.07 -21.75
CA PRO A 83 5.56 -17.22 -20.73
C PRO A 83 4.74 -18.50 -20.95
N HIS A 84 4.29 -19.11 -19.86
CA HIS A 84 3.32 -20.20 -19.91
C HIS A 84 1.92 -19.66 -20.18
N GLU A 85 0.93 -20.55 -20.30
CA GLU A 85 -0.47 -20.16 -20.49
C GLU A 85 -1.00 -19.31 -19.32
N LEU A 86 -2.04 -18.51 -19.61
CA LEU A 86 -2.69 -17.67 -18.61
C LEU A 86 -3.20 -18.53 -17.44
N ASN A 87 -2.84 -18.15 -16.22
CA ASN A 87 -3.30 -18.83 -15.01
C ASN A 87 -4.84 -18.74 -14.89
N MET A 88 -5.50 -19.89 -15.08
CA MET A 88 -6.96 -20.00 -15.04
C MET A 88 -7.54 -19.70 -13.65
N GLU A 89 -6.79 -19.98 -12.58
CA GLU A 89 -7.19 -19.63 -11.22
C GLU A 89 -7.36 -18.11 -11.08
N ALA A 90 -6.38 -17.35 -11.57
CA ALA A 90 -6.39 -15.90 -11.57
C ALA A 90 -7.52 -15.33 -12.43
N LEU A 91 -7.73 -15.90 -13.63
CA LEU A 91 -8.83 -15.50 -14.51
C LEU A 91 -10.20 -15.73 -13.87
N GLU A 92 -10.42 -16.88 -13.23
CA GLU A 92 -11.67 -17.17 -12.54
C GLU A 92 -11.97 -16.19 -11.40
N ILE A 93 -10.96 -15.83 -10.60
CA ILE A 93 -11.10 -14.81 -9.55
C ILE A 93 -11.46 -13.44 -10.17
N GLY A 94 -10.77 -13.06 -11.24
CA GLY A 94 -11.04 -11.83 -11.98
C GLY A 94 -12.46 -11.76 -12.54
N LEU A 95 -12.94 -12.85 -13.14
CA LEU A 95 -14.30 -12.95 -13.67
C LEU A 95 -15.36 -12.90 -12.56
N MET A 96 -15.14 -13.57 -11.43
CA MET A 96 -16.03 -13.44 -10.26
C MET A 96 -16.09 -11.99 -9.75
N CYS A 97 -14.95 -11.31 -9.70
CA CYS A 97 -14.90 -9.89 -9.34
C CYS A 97 -15.70 -9.03 -10.32
N ALA A 98 -15.51 -9.23 -11.63
CA ALA A 98 -16.26 -8.54 -12.67
C ALA A 98 -17.77 -8.72 -12.50
N MET A 99 -18.24 -9.93 -12.20
CA MET A 99 -19.65 -10.22 -11.97
C MET A 99 -20.19 -9.51 -10.72
N LEU A 100 -19.41 -9.42 -9.64
CA LEU A 100 -19.77 -8.67 -8.43
C LEU A 100 -19.89 -7.17 -8.69
N LEU A 101 -19.06 -6.63 -9.58
CA LEU A 101 -19.11 -5.23 -10.03
C LEU A 101 -20.24 -4.96 -11.04
N GLY A 102 -20.97 -6.00 -11.46
CA GLY A 102 -21.93 -5.91 -12.56
C GLY A 102 -21.28 -5.59 -13.92
N ALA A 103 -19.95 -5.80 -14.04
CA ALA A 103 -19.23 -5.67 -15.29
C ALA A 103 -19.57 -6.83 -16.22
N ARG A 104 -19.44 -6.60 -17.54
CA ARG A 104 -19.68 -7.61 -18.56
C ARG A 104 -18.35 -8.26 -18.94
N PRO A 105 -18.13 -9.56 -18.65
CA PRO A 105 -16.98 -10.30 -19.15
C PRO A 105 -16.85 -10.24 -20.67
N VAL A 106 -15.62 -10.20 -21.16
CA VAL A 106 -15.33 -10.35 -22.60
C VAL A 106 -15.53 -11.80 -23.05
N ASP A 107 -15.82 -12.02 -24.33
CA ASP A 107 -15.99 -13.36 -24.88
C ASP A 107 -14.64 -14.09 -25.06
N GLU A 108 -13.57 -13.33 -25.33
CA GLU A 108 -12.21 -13.83 -25.48
C GLU A 108 -11.24 -12.89 -24.74
N VAL A 109 -10.41 -13.49 -23.89
CA VAL A 109 -9.36 -12.79 -23.16
C VAL A 109 -8.07 -12.89 -23.97
N VAL A 110 -7.57 -11.74 -24.40
CA VAL A 110 -6.32 -11.61 -25.16
C VAL A 110 -5.30 -10.91 -24.27
N VAL A 111 -4.10 -11.50 -24.16
CA VAL A 111 -3.00 -10.92 -23.40
C VAL A 111 -2.28 -9.89 -24.28
N MET A 112 -1.95 -8.75 -23.67
CA MET A 112 -1.25 -7.64 -24.32
C MET A 112 0.01 -7.31 -23.51
N ARG A 113 1.00 -6.75 -24.18
CA ARG A 113 2.24 -6.23 -23.60
C ARG A 113 2.13 -4.72 -23.46
N LYS A 114 2.16 -4.24 -22.23
CA LYS A 114 2.21 -2.83 -21.85
C LYS A 114 3.67 -2.44 -21.64
N THR A 115 4.24 -1.57 -22.46
CA THR A 115 5.66 -1.18 -22.34
C THR A 115 5.97 -0.55 -20.97
N VAL A 116 6.93 -1.12 -20.25
CA VAL A 116 7.40 -0.69 -18.92
C VAL A 116 8.92 -0.81 -18.88
N ILE A 117 9.62 0.32 -19.02
CA ILE A 117 11.09 0.34 -19.13
C ILE A 117 11.81 0.92 -17.90
N ASP A 118 11.12 1.05 -16.76
CA ASP A 118 11.73 1.52 -15.51
C ASP A 118 12.54 0.41 -14.78
N GLY A 119 12.63 -0.77 -15.39
CA GLY A 119 13.32 -1.94 -14.89
C GLY A 119 12.48 -2.82 -13.98
N SER A 120 11.25 -2.44 -13.64
CA SER A 120 10.41 -3.24 -12.76
C SER A 120 9.87 -4.52 -13.42
N ASN A 121 9.91 -4.62 -14.76
CA ASN A 121 9.67 -5.83 -15.53
C ASN A 121 10.95 -6.18 -16.31
N THR A 122 11.42 -7.43 -16.19
CA THR A 122 12.67 -7.92 -16.81
C THR A 122 12.61 -7.93 -18.34
N SER A 123 11.44 -8.18 -18.90
CA SER A 123 11.15 -8.16 -20.35
C SER A 123 10.98 -6.76 -20.94
N GLY A 124 10.93 -5.71 -20.10
CA GLY A 124 10.63 -4.34 -20.53
C GLY A 124 9.15 -4.08 -20.84
N PHE A 125 8.26 -5.02 -20.51
CA PHE A 125 6.81 -4.86 -20.60
C PHE A 125 6.10 -5.65 -19.50
N GLN A 126 4.90 -5.21 -19.16
CA GLN A 126 3.97 -5.90 -18.27
C GLN A 126 2.93 -6.60 -19.13
N ARG A 127 2.66 -7.89 -18.88
CA ARG A 127 1.55 -8.59 -19.53
C ARG A 127 0.25 -8.23 -18.82
N THR A 128 -0.73 -7.75 -19.60
CA THR A 128 -2.03 -7.27 -19.13
C THR A 128 -3.12 -7.78 -20.08
N ALA A 129 -4.24 -8.26 -19.53
CA ALA A 129 -5.38 -8.77 -20.28
C ALA A 129 -6.67 -8.09 -19.81
N LEU A 130 -7.45 -7.56 -20.74
CA LEU A 130 -8.80 -7.05 -20.45
C LEU A 130 -9.75 -8.23 -20.25
N ILE A 131 -10.43 -8.29 -19.12
CA ILE A 131 -11.34 -9.41 -18.79
C ILE A 131 -12.82 -9.00 -18.71
N ALA A 132 -13.12 -7.73 -18.44
CA ALA A 132 -14.49 -7.23 -18.44
C ALA A 132 -14.58 -5.73 -18.69
N LEU A 133 -15.75 -5.29 -19.17
CA LEU A 133 -16.07 -3.90 -19.47
C LEU A 133 -17.35 -3.45 -18.76
N GLY A 134 -17.40 -2.18 -18.37
CA GLY A 134 -18.58 -1.59 -17.74
C GLY A 134 -18.82 -2.08 -16.31
N GLY A 135 -20.02 -1.85 -15.80
CA GLY A 135 -20.39 -2.14 -14.41
C GLY A 135 -20.50 -0.87 -13.57
N GLY A 136 -20.65 -1.04 -12.26
CA GLY A 136 -20.73 0.08 -11.33
C GLY A 136 -20.92 -0.34 -9.88
N ILE A 137 -20.53 0.54 -8.98
CA ILE A 137 -20.76 0.41 -7.54
C ILE A 137 -21.75 1.47 -7.07
N LYS A 138 -22.57 1.16 -6.07
CA LYS A 138 -23.55 2.09 -5.50
C LYS A 138 -22.96 2.80 -4.28
N LEU A 139 -23.05 4.13 -4.27
CA LEU A 139 -22.72 5.00 -3.14
C LEU A 139 -23.97 5.82 -2.80
N GLY A 140 -24.78 5.33 -1.87
CA GLY A 140 -26.11 5.88 -1.61
C GLY A 140 -26.97 5.83 -2.88
N ASP A 141 -27.45 6.99 -3.33
CA ASP A 141 -28.27 7.13 -4.54
C ASP A 141 -27.44 7.24 -5.83
N LYS A 142 -26.12 7.47 -5.72
CA LYS A 142 -25.23 7.62 -6.87
C LYS A 142 -24.61 6.28 -7.26
N THR A 143 -24.42 6.06 -8.56
CA THR A 143 -23.63 4.94 -9.08
C THR A 143 -22.33 5.48 -9.64
N ILE A 144 -21.20 4.96 -9.17
CA ILE A 144 -19.88 5.19 -9.76
C ILE A 144 -19.64 4.09 -10.77
N GLY A 145 -19.46 4.45 -12.05
CA GLY A 145 -19.29 3.48 -13.11
C GLY A 145 -17.91 2.81 -13.07
N ILE A 146 -17.86 1.55 -13.47
CA ILE A 146 -16.61 0.86 -13.81
C ILE A 146 -16.38 0.97 -15.32
N SER A 147 -15.14 1.27 -15.72
CA SER A 147 -14.73 1.33 -17.12
C SER A 147 -14.25 -0.04 -17.58
N THR A 148 -13.24 -0.57 -16.89
CA THR A 148 -12.48 -1.76 -17.27
C THR A 148 -12.13 -2.58 -16.03
N VAL A 149 -12.08 -3.90 -16.20
CA VAL A 149 -11.43 -4.81 -15.27
C VAL A 149 -10.39 -5.59 -16.06
N CYS A 150 -9.14 -5.54 -15.61
CA CYS A 150 -8.00 -6.20 -16.25
C CYS A 150 -7.32 -7.16 -15.27
N LEU A 151 -6.61 -8.14 -15.84
CA LEU A 151 -5.72 -9.05 -15.12
C LEU A 151 -4.30 -8.84 -15.65
N GLU A 152 -3.33 -8.60 -14.78
CA GLU A 152 -1.96 -8.29 -15.17
C GLU A 152 -0.92 -8.88 -14.22
N GLU A 153 0.33 -8.89 -14.66
CA GLU A 153 1.47 -9.25 -13.81
C GLU A 153 1.79 -8.11 -12.84
N ASP A 154 2.00 -8.40 -11.56
CA ASP A 154 2.68 -7.42 -10.69
C ASP A 154 4.16 -7.28 -11.08
N ALA A 155 4.72 -6.12 -10.80
CA ALA A 155 6.09 -5.77 -11.09
C ALA A 155 7.06 -6.23 -9.99
N ALA A 156 8.34 -6.36 -10.33
CA ALA A 156 9.40 -6.69 -9.39
C ALA A 156 9.47 -5.70 -8.22
N ARG A 157 9.93 -6.17 -7.06
CA ARG A 157 10.02 -5.33 -5.84
C ARG A 157 11.30 -4.51 -5.87
N LEU A 158 11.19 -3.19 -5.77
CA LEU A 158 12.35 -2.31 -5.66
C LEU A 158 13.08 -2.54 -4.33
N VAL A 159 14.39 -2.80 -4.40
CA VAL A 159 15.27 -2.97 -3.22
C VAL A 159 16.04 -1.68 -2.96
N SER A 160 16.70 -1.15 -3.98
CA SER A 160 17.53 0.05 -3.85
C SER A 160 17.64 0.80 -5.17
N THR A 161 17.91 2.10 -5.08
CA THR A 161 18.24 2.95 -6.22
C THR A 161 19.49 3.73 -5.86
N ASP A 162 20.61 3.42 -6.51
CA ASP A 162 21.83 4.20 -6.42
C ASP A 162 21.85 5.25 -7.54
N THR A 163 21.48 6.46 -7.16
CA THR A 163 21.44 7.60 -8.09
C THR A 163 22.82 8.07 -8.56
N SER A 164 23.89 7.72 -7.83
CA SER A 164 25.26 8.12 -8.19
C SER A 164 25.83 7.26 -9.32
N THR A 165 25.54 5.96 -9.30
CA THR A 165 25.99 4.98 -10.30
C THR A 165 24.93 4.69 -11.36
N GLY A 166 23.68 5.09 -11.13
CA GLY A 166 22.54 4.76 -12.02
C GLY A 166 22.09 3.31 -11.90
N VAL A 167 22.50 2.59 -10.85
CA VAL A 167 22.14 1.19 -10.62
C VAL A 167 20.84 1.10 -9.82
N VAL A 168 19.93 0.24 -10.26
CA VAL A 168 18.67 -0.04 -9.55
C VAL A 168 18.56 -1.54 -9.31
N THR A 169 18.32 -1.94 -8.07
CA THR A 169 18.20 -3.35 -7.69
C THR A 169 16.75 -3.71 -7.44
N TYR A 170 16.28 -4.80 -8.06
CA TYR A 170 14.95 -5.36 -7.94
C TYR A 170 14.99 -6.82 -7.48
N ARG A 171 13.94 -7.27 -6.78
CA ARG A 171 13.69 -8.70 -6.46
C ARG A 171 12.55 -9.25 -7.31
N LEU A 172 12.76 -10.45 -7.84
CA LEU A 172 11.84 -11.13 -8.76
C LEU A 172 10.76 -11.97 -8.07
N ASP A 173 10.81 -12.10 -6.75
CA ASP A 173 9.80 -12.79 -5.93
C ASP A 173 8.37 -12.32 -6.24
N ARG A 174 8.19 -11.00 -6.44
CA ARG A 174 6.90 -10.39 -6.75
C ARG A 174 6.54 -10.34 -8.23
N LEU A 175 7.54 -10.35 -9.13
CA LEU A 175 7.30 -10.23 -10.57
C LEU A 175 6.43 -11.42 -11.02
N GLY A 176 5.32 -11.12 -11.70
CA GLY A 176 4.39 -12.14 -12.23
C GLY A 176 3.29 -12.58 -11.27
N VAL A 177 3.26 -12.11 -10.01
CA VAL A 177 2.10 -12.36 -9.12
C VAL A 177 0.84 -11.80 -9.76
N PRO A 178 -0.29 -12.54 -9.85
CA PRO A 178 -1.47 -12.05 -10.54
C PRO A 178 -2.06 -10.83 -9.82
N LEU A 179 -2.40 -9.82 -10.61
CA LEU A 179 -2.90 -8.54 -10.15
C LEU A 179 -4.19 -8.22 -10.91
N ILE A 180 -5.28 -7.97 -10.19
CA ILE A 180 -6.50 -7.42 -10.80
C ILE A 180 -6.42 -5.89 -10.77
N GLU A 181 -6.68 -5.26 -11.92
CA GLU A 181 -6.84 -3.81 -12.05
C GLU A 181 -8.33 -3.49 -12.28
N ILE A 182 -8.90 -2.62 -11.44
CA ILE A 182 -10.27 -2.12 -11.59
C ILE A 182 -10.19 -0.60 -11.80
N SER A 183 -10.65 -0.13 -12.97
CA SER A 183 -10.63 1.30 -13.31
C SER A 183 -12.05 1.86 -13.31
N THR A 184 -12.28 2.93 -12.55
CA THR A 184 -13.59 3.61 -12.54
C THR A 184 -13.76 4.52 -13.74
N LYS A 185 -14.99 4.98 -13.99
CA LYS A 185 -15.24 6.14 -14.83
C LYS A 185 -14.81 7.42 -14.10
N PRO A 186 -14.55 8.52 -14.81
CA PRO A 186 -14.26 9.83 -14.21
C PRO A 186 -15.55 10.55 -13.77
N ASP A 187 -16.41 9.88 -13.00
CA ASP A 187 -17.72 10.37 -12.52
C ASP A 187 -17.77 10.62 -11.00
N ILE A 188 -16.63 10.46 -10.31
CA ILE A 188 -16.43 10.88 -8.92
C ILE A 188 -16.21 12.39 -8.90
N THR A 189 -16.98 13.09 -8.06
CA THR A 189 -17.08 14.56 -8.05
C THR A 189 -16.67 15.21 -6.74
N THR A 190 -16.40 14.42 -5.70
CA THR A 190 -15.89 14.90 -4.40
C THR A 190 -14.77 14.01 -3.86
N PRO A 191 -13.86 14.52 -3.03
CA PRO A 191 -12.83 13.72 -2.37
C PRO A 191 -13.40 12.59 -1.49
N GLU A 192 -14.52 12.84 -0.81
CA GLU A 192 -15.19 11.86 0.06
C GLU A 192 -15.79 10.71 -0.75
N GLU A 193 -16.40 11.00 -1.90
CA GLU A 193 -16.84 9.98 -2.85
C GLU A 193 -15.68 9.12 -3.35
N ALA A 194 -14.48 9.68 -3.54
CA ALA A 194 -13.31 8.91 -3.96
C ALA A 194 -12.91 7.87 -2.89
N GLY A 195 -12.86 8.29 -1.62
CA GLY A 195 -12.60 7.37 -0.50
C GLY A 195 -13.68 6.29 -0.36
N ALA A 196 -14.95 6.67 -0.48
CA ALA A 196 -16.07 5.74 -0.39
C ALA A 196 -16.10 4.74 -1.57
N ALA A 197 -15.81 5.20 -2.79
CA ALA A 197 -15.71 4.33 -3.96
C ALA A 197 -14.60 3.27 -3.81
N ALA A 198 -13.42 3.70 -3.37
CA ALA A 198 -12.30 2.80 -3.12
C ALA A 198 -12.63 1.79 -2.01
N TYR A 199 -13.35 2.22 -0.96
CA TYR A 199 -13.78 1.35 0.12
C TYR A 199 -14.73 0.25 -0.38
N GLU A 200 -15.75 0.60 -1.15
CA GLU A 200 -16.72 -0.37 -1.70
C GLU A 200 -16.07 -1.36 -2.66
N ILE A 201 -15.15 -0.92 -3.53
CA ILE A 201 -14.38 -1.83 -4.37
C ILE A 201 -13.53 -2.77 -3.51
N GLY A 202 -12.88 -2.25 -2.45
CA GLY A 202 -12.16 -3.05 -1.47
C GLY A 202 -13.02 -4.10 -0.79
N LYS A 203 -14.28 -3.78 -0.44
CA LYS A 203 -15.24 -4.75 0.11
C LYS A 203 -15.57 -5.86 -0.88
N ILE A 204 -15.78 -5.52 -2.16
CA ILE A 204 -16.04 -6.51 -3.22
C ILE A 204 -14.84 -7.44 -3.39
N LEU A 205 -13.61 -6.91 -3.42
CA LEU A 205 -12.39 -7.71 -3.48
C LEU A 205 -12.27 -8.66 -2.28
N ARG A 206 -12.52 -8.15 -1.05
CA ARG A 206 -12.52 -8.98 0.17
C ARG A 206 -13.60 -10.06 0.16
N ARG A 207 -14.75 -9.78 -0.45
CA ARG A 207 -15.83 -10.77 -0.61
C ARG A 207 -15.35 -12.03 -1.33
N LEU A 208 -14.36 -11.93 -2.22
CA LEU A 208 -13.87 -13.07 -3.00
C LEU A 208 -13.10 -14.10 -2.18
N ARG A 209 -12.59 -13.76 -0.98
CA ARG A 209 -11.72 -14.63 -0.15
C ARG A 209 -10.37 -15.03 -0.77
N ARG A 210 -10.08 -14.56 -1.99
CA ARG A 210 -8.95 -15.01 -2.82
C ARG A 210 -8.09 -13.85 -3.30
N VAL A 211 -7.94 -12.86 -2.45
CA VAL A 211 -7.06 -11.71 -2.66
C VAL A 211 -6.01 -11.70 -1.56
N LYS A 212 -4.77 -11.36 -1.90
CA LYS A 212 -3.70 -11.25 -0.91
C LYS A 212 -3.99 -10.09 0.03
N ARG A 213 -3.45 -10.19 1.24
CA ARG A 213 -3.67 -9.23 2.30
C ARG A 213 -2.34 -8.85 2.95
N GLY A 214 -2.35 -7.77 3.73
CA GLY A 214 -1.16 -7.14 4.26
C GLY A 214 -0.60 -6.01 3.38
N LEU A 215 0.49 -5.41 3.85
CA LEU A 215 1.07 -4.21 3.25
C LEU A 215 1.58 -4.46 1.82
N GLY A 216 1.26 -3.53 0.91
CA GLY A 216 1.74 -3.57 -0.48
C GLY A 216 1.01 -4.55 -1.40
N THR A 217 -0.04 -5.24 -0.92
CA THR A 217 -0.89 -6.13 -1.74
C THR A 217 -1.95 -5.39 -2.53
N ILE A 218 -2.33 -4.19 -2.07
CA ILE A 218 -3.22 -3.27 -2.77
C ILE A 218 -2.49 -1.96 -3.07
N ARG A 219 -2.70 -1.42 -4.26
CA ARG A 219 -2.25 -0.09 -4.67
C ARG A 219 -3.40 0.65 -5.32
N GLN A 220 -3.47 1.96 -5.07
CA GLN A 220 -4.48 2.81 -5.67
C GLN A 220 -3.78 3.98 -6.36
N ASP A 221 -4.08 4.13 -7.64
CA ASP A 221 -3.69 5.27 -8.45
C ASP A 221 -4.93 6.15 -8.67
N ILE A 222 -4.76 7.47 -8.55
CA ILE A 222 -5.85 8.44 -8.60
C ILE A 222 -5.64 9.39 -9.77
N ASN A 223 -6.61 9.46 -10.67
CA ASN A 223 -6.65 10.44 -11.74
C ASN A 223 -7.49 11.63 -11.29
N VAL A 224 -6.91 12.82 -11.19
CA VAL A 224 -7.60 14.06 -10.75
C VAL A 224 -7.56 15.11 -11.86
N SER A 225 -8.70 15.74 -12.13
CA SER A 225 -8.78 16.91 -13.00
C SER A 225 -9.80 17.93 -12.48
N VAL A 226 -9.55 19.21 -12.73
CA VAL A 226 -10.46 20.32 -12.45
C VAL A 226 -10.74 21.11 -13.72
N GLU A 227 -11.81 21.90 -13.71
CA GLU A 227 -12.16 22.78 -14.81
C GLU A 227 -11.03 23.78 -15.12
N GLY A 228 -10.60 23.82 -16.39
CA GLY A 228 -9.47 24.65 -16.83
C GLY A 228 -8.08 24.13 -16.44
N GLY A 229 -8.00 23.03 -15.69
CA GLY A 229 -6.77 22.33 -15.30
C GLY A 229 -6.35 21.24 -16.30
N ALA A 230 -5.66 20.22 -15.80
CA ALA A 230 -5.21 19.08 -16.60
C ALA A 230 -5.50 17.75 -15.88
N ARG A 231 -5.44 16.63 -16.61
CA ARG A 231 -5.47 15.30 -15.99
C ARG A 231 -4.14 15.07 -15.29
N ILE A 232 -4.20 14.71 -14.00
CA ILE A 232 -3.03 14.39 -13.18
C ILE A 232 -3.20 12.98 -12.64
N GLU A 233 -2.24 12.11 -12.93
CA GLU A 233 -2.18 10.76 -12.39
C GLU A 233 -1.33 10.79 -11.12
N VAL A 234 -1.93 10.49 -9.96
CA VAL A 234 -1.25 10.40 -8.68
C VAL A 234 -1.07 8.92 -8.33
N LYS A 235 0.17 8.45 -8.35
CA LYS A 235 0.51 7.06 -8.05
C LYS A 235 0.83 6.81 -6.59
N GLY A 236 0.58 5.57 -6.17
CA GLY A 236 1.13 5.01 -4.93
C GLY A 236 0.38 5.43 -3.68
N VAL A 237 -0.94 5.59 -3.74
CA VAL A 237 -1.78 5.78 -2.56
C VAL A 237 -2.04 4.41 -1.95
N GLN A 238 -1.38 4.12 -0.82
CA GLN A 238 -1.52 2.82 -0.14
C GLN A 238 -2.67 2.84 0.87
N GLU A 239 -2.78 3.92 1.64
CA GLU A 239 -3.79 4.06 2.69
C GLU A 239 -5.10 4.61 2.12
N LEU A 240 -6.19 3.86 2.33
CA LEU A 240 -7.53 4.26 1.90
C LEU A 240 -7.96 5.64 2.46
N SER A 241 -7.63 5.90 3.72
CA SER A 241 -7.91 7.16 4.43
C SER A 241 -7.18 8.37 3.81
N LEU A 242 -6.11 8.14 3.05
CA LEU A 242 -5.30 9.19 2.44
C LEU A 242 -5.93 9.69 1.12
N ILE A 243 -6.77 8.89 0.46
CA ILE A 243 -7.38 9.23 -0.85
C ILE A 243 -8.08 10.60 -0.82
N PRO A 244 -9.03 10.89 0.10
CA PRO A 244 -9.73 12.18 0.08
C PRO A 244 -8.76 13.36 0.27
N LYS A 245 -7.73 13.18 1.10
CA LYS A 245 -6.74 14.23 1.36
C LYS A 245 -5.90 14.51 0.12
N VAL A 246 -5.43 13.47 -0.57
CA VAL A 246 -4.66 13.58 -1.82
C VAL A 246 -5.47 14.27 -2.90
N VAL A 247 -6.73 13.87 -3.10
CA VAL A 247 -7.64 14.52 -4.06
C VAL A 247 -7.82 16.00 -3.71
N SER A 248 -8.12 16.32 -2.45
CA SER A 248 -8.31 17.70 -1.99
C SER A 248 -7.08 18.57 -2.23
N PHE A 249 -5.89 18.06 -1.94
CA PHE A 249 -4.64 18.81 -2.09
C PHE A 249 -4.25 18.97 -3.55
N GLU A 250 -4.50 17.96 -4.38
CA GLU A 250 -4.27 18.04 -5.83
C GLU A 250 -5.22 19.06 -6.48
N VAL A 251 -6.48 19.11 -6.06
CA VAL A 251 -7.44 20.16 -6.48
C VAL A 251 -6.90 21.55 -6.13
N LYS A 252 -6.50 21.76 -4.87
CA LYS A 252 -5.91 23.03 -4.43
C LYS A 252 -4.66 23.39 -5.25
N ARG A 253 -3.80 22.42 -5.55
CA ARG A 253 -2.60 22.60 -6.39
C ARG A 253 -2.96 23.08 -7.78
N GLN A 254 -3.90 22.43 -8.45
CA GLN A 254 -4.33 22.84 -9.79
C GLN A 254 -4.96 24.23 -9.77
N GLU A 255 -5.83 24.52 -8.82
CA GLU A 255 -6.41 25.86 -8.66
C GLU A 255 -5.35 26.93 -8.35
N GLY A 256 -4.36 26.61 -7.53
CA GLY A 256 -3.22 27.50 -7.24
C GLY A 256 -2.39 27.79 -8.48
N LEU A 257 -2.12 26.78 -9.32
CA LEU A 257 -1.42 26.96 -10.59
C LEU A 257 -2.24 27.77 -11.60
N LEU A 258 -3.56 27.62 -11.62
CA LEU A 258 -4.44 28.44 -12.46
C LEU A 258 -4.46 29.90 -11.98
N LYS A 259 -4.46 30.14 -10.67
CA LYS A 259 -4.32 31.50 -10.11
C LYS A 259 -2.97 32.11 -10.49
N LEU A 260 -1.88 31.35 -10.33
CA LEU A 260 -0.54 31.77 -10.75
C LEU A 260 -0.52 32.13 -12.24
N ARG A 261 -1.17 31.32 -13.09
CA ARG A 261 -1.30 31.60 -14.53
C ARG A 261 -1.94 32.96 -14.80
N GLU A 262 -3.06 33.26 -14.15
CA GLU A 262 -3.76 34.53 -14.35
C GLU A 262 -2.91 35.73 -13.88
N GLU A 263 -2.21 35.59 -12.75
CA GLU A 263 -1.29 36.61 -12.25
C GLU A 263 -0.10 36.84 -13.20
N LEU A 264 0.50 35.75 -13.72
CA LEU A 264 1.60 35.85 -14.67
C LEU A 264 1.17 36.48 -16.00
N ARG A 265 -0.01 36.13 -16.53
CA ARG A 265 -0.55 36.69 -17.78
C ARG A 265 -0.82 38.19 -17.70
N ARG A 266 -1.07 38.74 -16.50
CA ARG A 266 -1.20 40.19 -16.31
C ARG A 266 0.15 40.91 -16.35
N ARG A 267 1.25 40.20 -16.04
CA ARG A 267 2.59 40.78 -15.93
C ARG A 267 3.43 40.61 -17.19
N VAL A 268 3.30 39.47 -17.86
CA VAL A 268 4.10 39.10 -19.03
C VAL A 268 3.23 38.43 -20.10
N SER A 269 3.45 38.77 -21.36
CA SER A 269 2.81 38.10 -22.51
C SER A 269 3.47 36.77 -22.85
N SER A 270 4.76 36.61 -22.52
CA SER A 270 5.57 35.42 -22.73
C SER A 270 6.70 35.39 -21.70
N VAL A 271 7.10 34.20 -21.25
CA VAL A 271 8.27 34.06 -20.37
C VAL A 271 9.54 34.04 -21.21
N ILE A 272 10.40 35.03 -21.00
CA ILE A 272 11.76 35.04 -21.56
C ILE A 272 12.72 34.57 -20.46
N VAL A 273 13.57 33.62 -20.81
CA VAL A 273 14.60 33.05 -19.93
C VAL A 273 15.96 33.33 -20.54
N SER A 274 16.92 33.77 -19.73
CA SER A 274 18.30 33.97 -20.20
C SER A 274 19.01 32.64 -20.43
N ASP A 275 20.10 32.67 -21.19
CA ASP A 275 21.03 31.54 -21.21
C ASP A 275 21.60 31.28 -19.79
N PRO A 276 21.97 30.02 -19.47
CA PRO A 276 22.67 29.71 -18.23
C PRO A 276 23.99 30.47 -18.10
N VAL A 277 24.20 31.13 -16.97
CA VAL A 277 25.41 31.87 -16.64
C VAL A 277 26.14 31.18 -15.49
N ASP A 278 27.46 31.08 -15.61
CA ASP A 278 28.34 30.65 -14.51
C ASP A 278 28.51 31.78 -13.49
N LEU A 279 28.04 31.53 -12.28
CA LEU A 279 28.03 32.44 -11.14
C LEU A 279 28.97 31.97 -10.03
N THR A 280 29.80 30.95 -10.28
CA THR A 280 30.68 30.34 -9.28
C THR A 280 31.54 31.37 -8.56
N SER A 281 32.09 32.35 -9.29
CA SER A 281 32.95 33.40 -8.71
C SER A 281 32.22 34.34 -7.73
N VAL A 282 30.88 34.35 -7.70
CA VAL A 282 30.10 35.14 -6.74
C VAL A 282 30.10 34.47 -5.36
N PHE A 283 30.29 33.15 -5.32
CA PHE A 283 30.10 32.32 -4.13
C PHE A 283 31.40 31.71 -3.59
N GLU A 284 32.57 32.21 -4.00
CA GLU A 284 33.87 31.71 -3.54
C GLU A 284 34.00 31.79 -2.01
N ASP A 285 33.54 32.89 -1.42
CA ASP A 285 33.60 33.15 0.02
C ASP A 285 32.26 32.95 0.75
N THR A 286 31.29 32.28 0.10
CA THR A 286 29.91 32.19 0.61
C THR A 286 29.80 31.53 1.98
N HIS A 287 28.89 31.98 2.85
CA HIS A 287 28.60 31.31 4.12
C HIS A 287 27.62 30.14 3.98
N SER A 288 27.10 29.87 2.78
CA SER A 288 26.20 28.75 2.55
C SER A 288 26.93 27.41 2.54
N ASN A 289 26.67 26.57 3.54
CA ASN A 289 27.24 25.23 3.65
C ASN A 289 26.91 24.35 2.43
N THR A 290 25.69 24.46 1.91
CA THR A 290 25.23 23.69 0.75
C THR A 290 26.02 24.06 -0.51
N ILE A 291 26.21 25.36 -0.77
CA ILE A 291 27.00 25.82 -1.92
C ILE A 291 28.47 25.43 -1.75
N LYS A 292 29.05 25.68 -0.57
CA LYS A 292 30.43 25.27 -0.23
C LYS A 292 30.68 23.79 -0.47
N GLN A 293 29.77 22.92 -0.04
CA GLN A 293 29.90 21.48 -0.23
C GLN A 293 29.78 21.08 -1.70
N GLY A 294 28.88 21.71 -2.46
CA GLY A 294 28.75 21.49 -3.90
C GLY A 294 30.01 21.88 -4.67
N LEU A 295 30.61 23.02 -4.33
CA LEU A 295 31.88 23.49 -4.91
C LEU A 295 33.05 22.56 -4.56
N LYS A 296 33.16 22.12 -3.30
CA LYS A 296 34.18 21.15 -2.87
C LYS A 296 34.08 19.80 -3.58
N SER A 297 32.87 19.43 -4.02
CA SER A 297 32.61 18.19 -4.76
C SER A 297 32.92 18.33 -6.27
N GLY A 298 33.55 19.43 -6.69
CA GLY A 298 33.90 19.70 -8.09
C GLY A 298 32.76 20.30 -8.93
N GLY A 299 31.67 20.75 -8.29
CA GLY A 299 30.57 21.45 -8.96
C GLY A 299 30.82 22.95 -9.11
N GLY A 300 29.93 23.62 -9.86
CA GLY A 300 29.86 25.08 -9.99
C GLY A 300 28.48 25.61 -9.59
N VAL A 301 28.33 26.94 -9.52
CA VAL A 301 27.04 27.61 -9.33
C VAL A 301 26.60 28.21 -10.65
N PHE A 302 25.47 27.75 -11.18
CA PHE A 302 24.93 28.22 -12.45
C PHE A 302 23.54 28.81 -12.24
N GLY A 303 23.18 29.84 -13.00
CA GLY A 303 21.86 30.46 -12.86
C GLY A 303 21.28 31.01 -14.14
N VAL A 304 19.96 31.22 -14.12
CA VAL A 304 19.19 31.85 -15.21
C VAL A 304 18.31 32.97 -14.65
N ARG A 305 18.14 34.03 -15.42
CA ARG A 305 17.11 35.05 -15.22
C ARG A 305 15.80 34.57 -15.83
N ILE A 306 14.70 34.80 -15.14
CA ILE A 306 13.34 34.50 -15.61
C ILE A 306 12.51 35.79 -15.50
N GLU A 307 12.12 36.34 -16.64
CA GLU A 307 11.46 37.64 -16.70
C GLU A 307 10.08 37.64 -16.04
N GLY A 308 9.81 38.64 -15.19
CA GLY A 308 8.52 38.80 -14.51
C GLY A 308 8.24 37.84 -13.34
N PHE A 309 9.18 36.94 -12.99
CA PHE A 309 8.96 35.92 -11.95
C PHE A 309 9.25 36.36 -10.51
N SER A 310 9.70 37.60 -10.27
CA SER A 310 9.94 38.05 -8.89
C SER A 310 8.66 37.99 -8.05
N GLY A 311 8.73 37.29 -6.93
CA GLY A 311 7.61 37.07 -6.01
C GLY A 311 6.75 35.84 -6.32
N TYR A 312 6.91 35.21 -7.49
CA TYR A 312 6.08 34.08 -7.92
C TYR A 312 6.69 32.70 -7.63
N PHE A 313 7.98 32.59 -7.35
CA PHE A 313 8.54 31.30 -6.90
C PHE A 313 8.04 30.94 -5.51
N LYS A 314 7.84 31.93 -4.63
CA LYS A 314 7.22 31.72 -3.32
C LYS A 314 5.70 31.61 -3.34
N PHE A 315 5.07 31.70 -4.53
CA PHE A 315 3.62 31.58 -4.66
C PHE A 315 3.17 30.21 -4.16
N GLU A 316 2.26 30.19 -3.19
CA GLU A 316 1.75 28.96 -2.62
C GLU A 316 0.73 28.33 -3.57
N VAL A 317 1.09 27.18 -4.14
CA VAL A 317 0.23 26.44 -5.08
C VAL A 317 -0.68 25.48 -4.33
N ALA A 318 -0.20 24.90 -3.23
CA ALA A 318 -0.98 24.03 -2.34
C ALA A 318 -0.46 24.22 -0.91
N PRO A 319 -1.22 23.82 0.13
CA PRO A 319 -0.79 23.95 1.52
C PRO A 319 0.64 23.43 1.74
N GLY A 320 1.55 24.32 2.14
CA GLY A 320 2.96 23.96 2.39
C GLY A 320 3.81 23.70 1.14
N ARG A 321 3.27 23.93 -0.07
CA ARG A 321 3.99 23.79 -1.35
C ARG A 321 3.95 25.08 -2.15
N ARG A 322 5.12 25.50 -2.62
CA ARG A 322 5.30 26.69 -3.46
C ARG A 322 5.58 26.30 -4.90
N PHE A 323 5.45 27.25 -5.82
CA PHE A 323 5.87 27.03 -7.21
C PHE A 323 7.36 26.68 -7.31
N GLY A 324 8.22 27.28 -6.49
CA GLY A 324 9.63 26.90 -6.36
C GLY A 324 9.83 25.43 -5.99
N SER A 325 8.95 24.87 -5.15
CA SER A 325 8.96 23.43 -4.80
C SER A 325 8.60 22.54 -6.00
N GLU A 326 7.69 22.97 -6.88
CA GLU A 326 7.41 22.27 -8.15
C GLU A 326 8.65 22.24 -9.05
N LEU A 327 9.32 23.38 -9.21
CA LEU A 327 10.54 23.49 -10.01
C LEU A 327 11.66 22.60 -9.46
N ALA A 328 11.81 22.54 -8.14
CA ALA A 328 12.78 21.69 -7.47
C ALA A 328 12.51 20.19 -7.71
N ASP A 329 11.24 19.76 -7.74
CA ASP A 329 10.89 18.37 -8.05
C ASP A 329 11.26 18.01 -9.49
N TYR A 330 10.96 18.89 -10.45
CA TYR A 330 11.35 18.73 -11.84
C TYR A 330 12.88 18.64 -11.99
N ALA A 331 13.63 19.55 -11.37
CA ALA A 331 15.09 19.55 -11.42
C ALA A 331 15.67 18.25 -10.83
N ARG A 332 15.16 17.80 -9.67
CA ARG A 332 15.61 16.58 -9.01
C ARG A 332 15.32 15.33 -9.85
N GLN A 333 14.10 15.20 -10.35
CA GLN A 333 13.71 14.01 -11.11
C GLN A 333 14.39 13.95 -12.47
N ILE A 334 14.51 15.07 -13.19
CA ILE A 334 14.97 15.06 -14.59
C ILE A 334 16.49 15.19 -14.69
N ALA A 335 17.10 16.03 -13.86
CA ALA A 335 18.54 16.32 -13.92
C ALA A 335 19.37 15.68 -12.80
N GLY A 336 18.74 15.06 -11.80
CA GLY A 336 19.43 14.38 -10.70
C GLY A 336 20.19 15.33 -9.78
N VAL A 337 19.79 16.60 -9.70
CA VAL A 337 20.36 17.59 -8.78
C VAL A 337 19.68 17.52 -7.40
N GLY A 338 20.38 17.92 -6.34
CA GLY A 338 19.82 17.88 -4.97
C GLY A 338 18.64 18.83 -4.76
N GLY A 339 18.63 19.95 -5.48
CA GLY A 339 17.60 20.99 -5.42
C GLY A 339 18.02 22.22 -6.22
N LEU A 340 17.37 23.35 -5.95
CA LEU A 340 17.67 24.66 -6.53
C LEU A 340 17.50 25.75 -5.46
N PHE A 341 18.06 26.93 -5.71
CA PHE A 341 17.74 28.15 -4.98
C PHE A 341 17.02 29.11 -5.92
N HIS A 342 16.19 29.99 -5.39
CA HIS A 342 15.51 31.00 -6.20
C HIS A 342 15.45 32.36 -5.49
N SER A 343 15.28 33.42 -6.29
CA SER A 343 15.33 34.81 -5.81
C SER A 343 14.39 35.13 -4.66
N ASP A 344 13.23 34.46 -4.58
CA ASP A 344 12.23 34.76 -3.55
C ASP A 344 12.49 34.09 -2.20
N GLU A 345 13.46 33.17 -2.15
CA GLU A 345 13.91 32.49 -0.93
C GLU A 345 15.25 33.04 -0.43
N LEU A 346 15.91 33.90 -1.20
CA LEU A 346 17.19 34.51 -0.87
C LEU A 346 16.99 36.01 -0.54
N PRO A 347 17.74 36.58 0.43
CA PRO A 347 18.86 36.00 1.16
C PRO A 347 18.42 35.01 2.27
N ALA A 348 19.00 33.81 2.26
CA ALA A 348 18.81 32.77 3.27
C ALA A 348 19.87 31.67 3.08
N TYR A 349 19.85 30.63 3.92
CA TYR A 349 20.73 29.45 3.80
C TYR A 349 22.23 29.79 3.82
N GLY A 350 22.62 30.88 4.47
CA GLY A 350 23.99 31.38 4.50
C GLY A 350 24.41 32.18 3.26
N VAL A 351 23.49 32.49 2.36
CA VAL A 351 23.71 33.43 1.25
C VAL A 351 23.40 34.86 1.71
N THR A 352 24.32 35.79 1.50
CA THR A 352 24.19 37.19 1.93
C THR A 352 23.43 38.04 0.91
N GLN A 353 22.95 39.22 1.34
CA GLN A 353 22.32 40.17 0.41
C GLN A 353 23.31 40.67 -0.65
N GLU A 354 24.60 40.85 -0.32
CA GLU A 354 25.60 41.27 -1.31
C GLU A 354 25.76 40.23 -2.43
N GLU A 355 25.73 38.93 -2.08
CA GLU A 355 25.79 37.83 -3.04
C GLU A 355 24.54 37.81 -3.93
N VAL A 356 23.35 38.01 -3.35
CA VAL A 356 22.08 38.12 -4.11
C VAL A 356 22.14 39.28 -5.11
N ASP A 357 22.63 40.44 -4.69
CA ASP A 357 22.74 41.63 -5.55
C ASP A 357 23.79 41.40 -6.66
N ALA A 358 24.88 40.70 -6.37
CA ALA A 358 25.88 40.32 -7.35
C ALA A 358 25.33 39.36 -8.41
N VAL A 359 24.52 38.37 -7.99
CA VAL A 359 23.80 37.48 -8.90
C VAL A 359 22.86 38.29 -9.80
N ARG A 360 22.04 39.19 -9.24
CA ARG A 360 21.12 40.03 -10.02
C ARG A 360 21.86 40.86 -11.07
N ARG A 361 23.01 41.44 -10.72
CA ARG A 361 23.85 42.20 -11.66
C ARG A 361 24.39 41.31 -12.78
N LYS A 362 24.98 40.16 -12.46
CA LYS A 362 25.56 39.24 -13.46
C LYS A 362 24.51 38.65 -14.41
N LEU A 363 23.30 38.38 -13.91
CA LEU A 363 22.19 37.88 -14.71
C LEU A 363 21.40 39.01 -15.41
N CYS A 364 21.79 40.27 -15.25
CA CYS A 364 21.08 41.43 -15.78
C CYS A 364 19.58 41.41 -15.42
N CYS A 365 19.26 41.09 -14.16
CA CYS A 365 17.88 41.06 -13.66
C CYS A 365 17.33 42.47 -13.47
N ARG A 366 16.10 42.72 -13.92
CA ARG A 366 15.29 43.89 -13.52
C ARG A 366 14.59 43.58 -12.18
N ASP A 367 14.00 44.59 -11.57
CA ASP A 367 13.28 44.42 -10.29
C ASP A 367 12.11 43.42 -10.40
N ALA A 368 11.47 43.37 -11.56
CA ALA A 368 10.37 42.44 -11.82
C ALA A 368 10.83 41.00 -12.07
N ASP A 369 12.13 40.78 -12.30
CA ASP A 369 12.66 39.50 -12.72
C ASP A 369 13.06 38.64 -11.52
N GLY A 370 12.81 37.35 -11.68
CA GLY A 370 13.30 36.32 -10.78
C GLY A 370 14.57 35.68 -11.31
N PHE A 371 15.29 34.96 -10.45
CA PHE A 371 16.39 34.11 -10.88
C PHE A 371 16.37 32.77 -10.15
N ILE A 372 16.99 31.76 -10.76
CA ILE A 372 17.17 30.44 -10.19
C ILE A 372 18.65 30.06 -10.25
N LEU A 373 19.15 29.41 -9.20
CA LEU A 373 20.50 28.91 -9.08
C LEU A 373 20.50 27.40 -8.86
N VAL A 374 21.43 26.70 -9.50
CA VAL A 374 21.68 25.27 -9.32
C VAL A 374 23.15 25.06 -9.03
N VAL A 375 23.44 24.25 -8.01
CA VAL A 375 24.80 23.85 -7.63
C VAL A 375 25.03 22.40 -8.05
N ALA A 376 25.79 22.20 -9.12
CA ALA A 376 26.09 20.88 -9.67
C ALA A 376 27.26 20.95 -10.67
N GLU A 377 27.68 19.80 -11.20
CA GLU A 377 28.52 19.76 -12.40
C GLU A 377 27.79 20.45 -13.57
N ARG A 378 28.56 21.14 -14.44
CA ARG A 378 28.04 22.03 -15.48
C ARG A 378 26.95 21.38 -16.33
N THR A 379 27.18 20.19 -16.87
CA THR A 379 26.20 19.54 -17.77
C THR A 379 24.89 19.18 -17.04
N ARG A 380 24.97 18.78 -15.76
CA ARG A 380 23.79 18.53 -14.93
C ARG A 380 23.06 19.82 -14.56
N ALA A 381 23.81 20.88 -14.24
CA ALA A 381 23.26 22.18 -13.90
C ALA A 381 22.52 22.83 -15.08
N GLU A 382 23.14 22.84 -16.26
CA GLU A 382 22.52 23.36 -17.50
C GLU A 382 21.25 22.58 -17.85
N ARG A 383 21.26 21.25 -17.70
CA ARG A 383 20.07 20.40 -17.88
C ARG A 383 18.97 20.77 -16.88
N ALA A 384 19.31 20.93 -15.60
CA ALA A 384 18.35 21.31 -14.56
C ALA A 384 17.73 22.69 -14.84
N LEU A 385 18.55 23.67 -15.17
CA LEU A 385 18.11 25.04 -15.50
C LEU A 385 17.22 25.04 -16.75
N GLY A 386 17.54 24.28 -17.79
CA GLY A 386 16.70 24.17 -18.98
C GLY A 386 15.33 23.56 -18.71
N VAL A 387 15.26 22.53 -17.85
CA VAL A 387 14.00 21.91 -17.42
C VAL A 387 13.14 22.89 -16.63
N VAL A 388 13.76 23.59 -15.68
CA VAL A 388 13.10 24.58 -14.84
C VAL A 388 12.60 25.76 -15.68
N ALA A 389 13.43 26.25 -16.59
CA ALA A 389 13.07 27.28 -17.57
C ALA A 389 11.83 26.89 -18.36
N LYS A 390 11.81 25.67 -18.92
CA LYS A 390 10.64 25.13 -19.62
C LYS A 390 9.39 25.12 -18.75
N ARG A 391 9.50 24.67 -17.49
CA ARG A 391 8.34 24.63 -16.57
C ARG A 391 7.84 26.03 -16.20
N CYS A 392 8.73 27.01 -16.06
CA CYS A 392 8.37 28.42 -15.89
C CYS A 392 7.61 28.94 -17.11
N THR A 393 8.06 28.66 -18.34
CA THR A 393 7.32 29.02 -19.57
C THR A 393 5.92 28.40 -19.58
N GLN A 394 5.79 27.13 -19.20
CA GLN A 394 4.51 26.45 -19.09
C GLN A 394 3.60 26.99 -17.97
N ALA A 395 4.11 27.78 -17.01
CA ALA A 395 3.27 28.37 -15.97
C ALA A 395 2.27 29.40 -16.51
N ILE A 396 2.55 30.02 -17.66
CA ILE A 396 1.60 30.90 -18.39
C ILE A 396 0.51 30.10 -19.10
N GLU A 397 0.73 28.81 -19.37
CA GLU A 397 -0.27 27.89 -19.92
C GLU A 397 -1.14 27.31 -18.79
N GLY A 398 -0.52 27.01 -17.64
CA GLY A 398 -1.18 26.64 -16.38
C GLY A 398 -0.72 25.29 -15.85
N VAL A 399 -1.67 24.36 -15.73
CA VAL A 399 -1.44 22.99 -15.24
C VAL A 399 -0.96 22.13 -16.41
N VAL A 400 0.09 21.36 -16.21
CA VAL A 400 0.66 20.44 -17.20
C VAL A 400 0.24 19.02 -16.84
N GLU A 401 -0.13 18.21 -17.83
CA GLU A 401 -0.44 16.79 -17.67
C GLU A 401 0.82 16.00 -17.29
N GLU A 402 0.77 15.32 -16.15
CA GLU A 402 1.94 14.67 -15.54
C GLU A 402 1.51 13.54 -14.58
N THR A 403 2.44 12.62 -14.33
CA THR A 403 2.34 11.64 -13.27
C THR A 403 3.07 12.15 -12.02
N ARG A 404 2.41 12.07 -10.87
CA ARG A 404 2.91 12.50 -9.57
C ARG A 404 2.88 11.34 -8.58
N ALA A 405 3.67 11.41 -7.52
CA ALA A 405 3.66 10.45 -6.42
C ALA A 405 3.01 11.08 -5.18
N ALA A 406 2.08 10.36 -4.55
CA ALA A 406 1.51 10.77 -3.26
C ALA A 406 2.58 10.78 -2.15
N GLN A 407 2.46 11.71 -1.22
CA GLN A 407 3.27 11.80 -0.01
C GLN A 407 2.41 11.45 1.22
N PRO A 408 3.00 11.00 2.34
CA PRO A 408 2.26 10.64 3.56
C PRO A 408 1.41 11.79 4.13
N ASP A 409 1.82 13.04 3.88
CA ASP A 409 1.07 14.23 4.30
C ASP A 409 -0.12 14.56 3.39
N GLY A 410 -0.32 13.83 2.29
CA GLY A 410 -1.36 14.04 1.28
C GLY A 410 -0.95 14.97 0.14
N THR A 411 0.25 15.57 0.18
CA THR A 411 0.77 16.34 -0.96
C THR A 411 1.22 15.41 -2.09
N THR A 412 1.41 15.96 -3.29
CA THR A 412 1.88 15.21 -4.46
C THR A 412 3.19 15.82 -4.96
N ARG A 413 4.12 15.00 -5.45
CA ARG A 413 5.38 15.45 -6.07
C ARG A 413 5.50 14.94 -7.51
N PHE A 414 6.10 15.73 -8.39
CA PHE A 414 6.34 15.29 -9.76
C PHE A 414 7.16 13.99 -9.79
N LEU A 415 6.75 13.04 -10.64
CA LEU A 415 7.46 11.80 -10.87
C LEU A 415 8.03 11.76 -12.29
N ARG A 416 7.13 11.89 -13.29
CA ARG A 416 7.46 11.82 -14.72
C ARG A 416 6.35 12.45 -15.57
N PRO A 417 6.61 12.79 -16.85
CA PRO A 417 5.56 13.12 -17.79
C PRO A 417 4.54 11.98 -17.93
N MET A 418 3.28 12.31 -18.21
CA MET A 418 2.25 11.28 -18.32
C MET A 418 2.53 10.33 -19.51
N PRO A 419 2.34 9.02 -19.32
CA PRO A 419 2.31 8.05 -20.41
C PRO A 419 1.41 8.41 -21.59
N GLY A 420 1.88 8.17 -22.81
CA GLY A 420 1.05 8.18 -24.01
C GLY A 420 0.24 6.89 -24.18
N SER A 421 -0.77 6.92 -25.05
CA SER A 421 -1.66 5.79 -25.35
C SER A 421 -1.02 4.67 -26.17
N ALA A 422 0.06 4.94 -26.91
CA ALA A 422 0.69 4.02 -27.86
C ALA A 422 1.69 3.03 -27.20
N ARG A 423 1.26 2.33 -26.14
CA ARG A 423 2.11 1.45 -25.31
C ARG A 423 1.72 -0.02 -25.30
N MET A 424 0.62 -0.37 -25.97
CA MET A 424 0.08 -1.74 -25.96
C MET A 424 0.35 -2.41 -27.29
N TYR A 425 0.80 -3.67 -27.27
CA TYR A 425 0.90 -4.54 -28.43
C TYR A 425 0.56 -5.99 -28.02
N PRO A 426 0.14 -6.88 -28.94
CA PRO A 426 -0.27 -8.24 -28.57
C PRO A 426 0.88 -9.06 -27.94
N GLU A 427 0.56 -9.84 -26.90
CA GLU A 427 1.43 -10.91 -26.39
C GLU A 427 1.21 -12.16 -27.23
N THR A 428 2.12 -12.40 -28.19
CA THR A 428 1.98 -13.50 -29.16
C THR A 428 2.37 -14.86 -28.62
N ASP A 429 3.07 -14.89 -27.48
CA ASP A 429 3.56 -16.16 -26.90
C ASP A 429 2.46 -16.89 -26.10
N VAL A 430 1.39 -16.18 -25.73
CA VAL A 430 0.28 -16.72 -24.93
C VAL A 430 -1.00 -16.81 -25.77
N PRO A 431 -1.66 -17.97 -25.85
CA PRO A 431 -2.93 -18.10 -26.55
C PRO A 431 -4.05 -17.33 -25.86
N TYR A 432 -5.07 -16.92 -26.63
CA TYR A 432 -6.27 -16.32 -26.07
C TYR A 432 -7.12 -17.36 -25.32
N VAL A 433 -7.88 -16.92 -24.32
CA VAL A 433 -8.77 -17.78 -23.53
C VAL A 433 -10.23 -17.43 -23.82
N ARG A 434 -11.03 -18.42 -24.22
CA ARG A 434 -12.46 -18.21 -24.48
C ARG A 434 -13.28 -18.30 -23.18
N VAL A 435 -14.10 -17.29 -22.92
CA VAL A 435 -15.01 -17.24 -21.77
C VAL A 435 -16.37 -17.78 -22.19
N THR A 436 -16.70 -18.99 -21.74
CA THR A 436 -17.98 -19.62 -22.10
C THR A 436 -19.09 -19.28 -21.12
N SER A 437 -20.35 -19.33 -21.57
CA SER A 437 -21.50 -19.15 -20.68
C SER A 437 -21.60 -20.23 -19.60
N GLU A 438 -21.05 -21.42 -19.84
CA GLU A 438 -20.96 -22.49 -18.83
C GLU A 438 -19.99 -22.12 -17.72
N THR A 439 -18.80 -21.63 -18.07
CA THR A 439 -17.82 -21.10 -17.13
C THR A 439 -18.44 -20.00 -16.26
N LEU A 440 -19.12 -19.02 -16.88
CA LEU A 440 -19.76 -17.93 -16.15
C LEU A 440 -20.86 -18.40 -15.19
N ARG A 441 -21.67 -19.40 -15.57
CA ARG A 441 -22.68 -19.99 -14.67
C ARG A 441 -22.03 -20.69 -13.48
N ARG A 442 -21.00 -21.50 -13.71
CA ARG A 442 -20.24 -22.17 -12.64
C ARG A 442 -19.65 -21.15 -11.67
N LEU A 443 -18.98 -20.11 -12.20
CA LEU A 443 -18.37 -19.06 -11.38
C LEU A 443 -19.42 -18.27 -10.59
N LYS A 444 -20.58 -17.95 -11.18
CA LYS A 444 -21.67 -17.28 -10.46
C LYS A 444 -22.09 -18.03 -9.20
N SER A 445 -22.17 -19.37 -9.29
CA SER A 445 -22.52 -20.23 -8.16
C SER A 445 -21.39 -20.40 -7.14
N ALA A 446 -20.14 -20.14 -7.52
CA ALA A 446 -18.97 -20.23 -6.67
C ALA A 446 -18.63 -18.93 -5.92
N ILE A 447 -19.28 -17.80 -6.28
CA ILE A 447 -19.09 -16.51 -5.60
C ILE A 447 -19.51 -16.64 -4.13
N PRO A 448 -18.63 -16.31 -3.16
CA PRO A 448 -18.99 -16.36 -1.74
C PRO A 448 -20.17 -15.45 -1.39
N PRO A 449 -20.93 -15.79 -0.32
CA PRO A 449 -21.98 -14.92 0.19
C PRO A 449 -21.41 -13.57 0.66
N PRO A 450 -22.24 -12.53 0.78
CA PRO A 450 -21.83 -11.24 1.35
C PRO A 450 -21.23 -11.40 2.76
N LEU A 451 -20.30 -10.50 3.11
CA LEU A 451 -19.65 -10.52 4.43
C LEU A 451 -20.68 -10.28 5.56
N GLU A 452 -21.70 -9.49 5.28
CA GLU A 452 -22.80 -9.16 6.19
C GLU A 452 -23.63 -10.41 6.57
N GLU A 453 -23.72 -11.40 5.68
CA GLU A 453 -24.38 -12.66 5.96
C GLU A 453 -23.56 -13.52 6.93
N LEU A 454 -22.23 -13.55 6.75
CA LEU A 454 -21.33 -14.23 7.68
C LEU A 454 -21.35 -13.56 9.06
N GLU A 455 -21.35 -12.22 9.11
CA GLU A 455 -21.48 -11.47 10.36
C GLU A 455 -22.77 -11.87 11.09
N SER A 456 -23.90 -11.89 10.38
CA SER A 456 -25.20 -12.30 10.92
C SER A 456 -25.17 -13.75 11.42
N ARG A 457 -24.51 -14.65 10.69
CA ARG A 457 -24.30 -16.05 11.11
C ARG A 457 -23.48 -16.14 12.39
N LEU A 458 -22.40 -15.38 12.52
CA LEU A 458 -21.58 -15.33 13.74
C LEU A 458 -22.40 -14.85 14.95
N VAL A 459 -23.23 -13.82 14.78
CA VAL A 459 -24.12 -13.34 15.84
C VAL A 459 -25.12 -14.42 16.26
N SER A 460 -25.68 -15.17 15.30
CA SER A 460 -26.57 -16.30 15.60
C SER A 460 -25.88 -17.42 16.40
N LEU A 461 -24.55 -17.55 16.26
CA LEU A 461 -23.69 -18.46 17.02
C LEU A 461 -23.24 -17.87 18.37
N LYS A 462 -23.94 -16.84 18.87
CA LYS A 462 -23.69 -16.16 20.15
C LYS A 462 -22.38 -15.37 20.21
N VAL A 463 -21.79 -15.04 19.06
CA VAL A 463 -20.67 -14.10 18.99
C VAL A 463 -21.21 -12.67 19.13
N SER A 464 -20.53 -11.81 19.91
CA SER A 464 -20.95 -10.41 20.01
C SER A 464 -20.83 -9.71 18.66
N SER A 465 -21.72 -8.76 18.35
CA SER A 465 -21.71 -8.04 17.07
C SER A 465 -20.36 -7.36 16.78
N GLU A 466 -19.74 -6.74 17.79
CA GLU A 466 -18.41 -6.13 17.64
C GLU A 466 -17.34 -7.17 17.28
N LEU A 467 -17.35 -8.33 17.94
CA LEU A 467 -16.38 -9.39 17.65
C LEU A 467 -16.64 -10.04 16.29
N ALA A 468 -17.90 -10.22 15.90
CA ALA A 468 -18.28 -10.73 14.60
C ALA A 468 -17.78 -9.81 13.47
N LYS A 469 -17.96 -8.49 13.63
CA LYS A 469 -17.43 -7.49 12.70
C LYS A 469 -15.91 -7.56 12.59
N GLN A 470 -15.21 -7.63 13.72
CA GLN A 470 -13.75 -7.78 13.73
C GLN A 470 -13.30 -9.08 13.04
N ALA A 471 -14.07 -10.16 13.18
CA ALA A 471 -13.77 -11.46 12.62
C ALA A 471 -13.93 -11.49 11.09
N VAL A 472 -14.99 -10.89 10.54
CA VAL A 472 -15.18 -10.79 9.08
C VAL A 472 -14.17 -9.84 8.42
N GLU A 473 -13.57 -8.93 9.17
CA GLU A 473 -12.49 -8.05 8.72
C GLU A 473 -11.09 -8.65 8.96
N SER A 474 -10.96 -9.76 9.69
CA SER A 474 -9.67 -10.37 10.07
C SER A 474 -8.94 -10.97 8.89
N GLU A 475 -7.60 -10.88 8.86
CA GLU A 475 -6.69 -11.53 7.90
C GLU A 475 -6.96 -13.04 7.80
N TRP A 476 -7.35 -13.65 8.92
CA TRP A 476 -7.62 -15.07 9.07
C TRP A 476 -9.05 -15.49 8.70
N LEU A 477 -9.74 -14.73 7.85
CA LEU A 477 -11.13 -15.00 7.47
C LEU A 477 -11.33 -16.39 6.85
N ASN A 478 -10.40 -16.82 5.98
CA ASN A 478 -10.46 -18.14 5.34
C ASN A 478 -10.29 -19.28 6.34
N VAL A 479 -9.34 -19.11 7.28
CA VAL A 479 -9.14 -20.02 8.40
C VAL A 479 -10.39 -20.09 9.28
N LEU A 480 -11.00 -18.94 9.58
CA LEU A 480 -12.23 -18.85 10.37
C LEU A 480 -13.39 -19.57 9.69
N GLU A 481 -13.67 -19.31 8.42
CA GLU A 481 -14.78 -19.95 7.69
C GLU A 481 -14.60 -21.48 7.64
N THR A 482 -13.38 -21.94 7.38
CA THR A 482 -13.04 -23.37 7.38
C THR A 482 -13.31 -23.99 8.75
N MET A 483 -12.83 -23.36 9.82
CA MET A 483 -13.06 -23.85 11.19
C MET A 483 -14.53 -23.79 11.60
N LEU A 484 -15.30 -22.79 11.16
CA LEU A 484 -16.73 -22.68 11.44
C LEU A 484 -17.57 -23.73 10.69
N ALA A 485 -17.07 -24.23 9.56
CA ALA A 485 -17.70 -25.36 8.87
C ALA A 485 -17.48 -26.67 9.64
N GLU A 486 -16.35 -26.83 10.32
CA GLU A 486 -15.98 -28.02 11.07
C GLU A 486 -16.49 -28.02 12.53
N ALA A 487 -16.47 -26.86 13.20
CA ALA A 487 -16.76 -26.71 14.63
C ALA A 487 -17.50 -25.38 14.93
N PRO A 488 -18.75 -25.21 14.48
CA PRO A 488 -19.54 -23.99 14.69
C PRO A 488 -19.76 -23.65 16.18
N GLU A 489 -19.77 -24.65 17.06
CA GLU A 489 -19.88 -24.48 18.51
C GLU A 489 -18.68 -23.73 19.13
N ALA A 490 -17.52 -23.73 18.45
CA ALA A 490 -16.32 -23.03 18.89
C ALA A 490 -16.24 -21.57 18.38
N ALA A 491 -17.29 -21.05 17.73
CA ALA A 491 -17.27 -19.74 17.06
C ALA A 491 -16.73 -18.59 17.94
N GLN A 492 -17.16 -18.51 19.20
CA GLN A 492 -16.72 -17.48 20.14
C GLN A 492 -15.21 -17.55 20.41
N LEU A 493 -14.68 -18.77 20.60
CA LEU A 493 -13.25 -19.00 20.80
C LEU A 493 -12.46 -18.63 19.54
N LEU A 494 -12.89 -19.14 18.38
CA LEU A 494 -12.22 -18.93 17.10
C LEU A 494 -12.15 -17.45 16.74
N CYS A 495 -13.27 -16.72 16.86
CA CYS A 495 -13.31 -15.29 16.57
C CYS A 495 -12.38 -14.53 17.53
N ALA A 496 -12.42 -14.82 18.83
CA ALA A 496 -11.59 -14.13 19.81
C ALA A 496 -10.09 -14.35 19.56
N VAL A 497 -9.69 -15.59 19.28
CA VAL A 497 -8.29 -15.95 19.00
C VAL A 497 -7.81 -15.28 17.71
N LEU A 498 -8.52 -15.47 16.60
CA LEU A 498 -8.13 -14.99 15.27
C LEU A 498 -8.25 -13.47 15.08
N THR A 499 -8.73 -12.74 16.08
CA THR A 499 -8.85 -11.27 16.03
C THR A 499 -8.05 -10.61 17.14
N GLN A 500 -8.40 -10.87 18.40
CA GLN A 500 -7.85 -10.16 19.55
C GLN A 500 -6.49 -10.73 19.95
N ASP A 501 -6.40 -12.06 20.08
CA ASP A 501 -5.20 -12.70 20.60
C ASP A 501 -4.05 -12.66 19.60
N VAL A 502 -4.32 -12.87 18.30
CA VAL A 502 -3.33 -12.66 17.23
C VAL A 502 -2.80 -11.23 17.27
N ARG A 503 -3.67 -10.21 17.32
CA ARG A 503 -3.25 -8.80 17.37
C ARG A 503 -2.43 -8.47 18.61
N GLU A 504 -2.75 -9.07 19.75
CA GLU A 504 -1.99 -8.89 20.99
C GLU A 504 -0.59 -9.51 20.85
N LEU A 505 -0.50 -10.74 20.33
CA LEU A 505 0.77 -11.41 20.08
C LEU A 505 1.64 -10.64 19.07
N SER A 506 1.06 -10.13 17.97
CA SER A 506 1.80 -9.30 17.01
C SER A 506 2.35 -8.02 17.65
N ARG A 507 1.61 -7.39 18.59
CA ARG A 507 2.09 -6.22 19.36
C ARG A 507 3.23 -6.57 20.33
N GLU A 508 3.27 -7.79 20.83
CA GLU A 508 4.38 -8.32 21.63
C GLU A 508 5.61 -8.68 20.77
N GLY A 509 5.53 -8.54 19.44
CA GLY A 509 6.61 -8.91 18.51
C GLY A 509 6.66 -10.40 18.20
N VAL A 510 5.59 -11.15 18.48
CA VAL A 510 5.46 -12.56 18.08
C VAL A 510 5.00 -12.62 16.63
N GLY A 511 5.75 -13.34 15.77
CA GLY A 511 5.51 -13.45 14.32
C GLY A 511 4.31 -14.31 13.93
N VAL A 512 3.14 -14.09 14.54
CA VAL A 512 1.92 -14.87 14.23
C VAL A 512 1.44 -14.59 12.80
N ASP A 513 1.63 -13.37 12.32
CA ASP A 513 1.27 -12.96 10.95
C ASP A 513 2.15 -13.62 9.86
N GLU A 514 3.26 -14.27 10.26
CA GLU A 514 4.15 -15.01 9.36
C GLU A 514 3.76 -16.49 9.24
N LEU A 515 2.82 -16.97 10.07
CA LEU A 515 2.34 -18.33 10.01
C LEU A 515 1.47 -18.56 8.78
N SER A 516 1.53 -19.76 8.21
CA SER A 516 0.63 -20.13 7.12
C SER A 516 -0.76 -20.49 7.65
N ASP A 517 -1.79 -20.24 6.83
CA ASP A 517 -3.17 -20.67 7.09
C ASP A 517 -3.25 -22.14 7.51
N GLN A 518 -2.45 -23.01 6.88
CA GLN A 518 -2.43 -24.44 7.18
C GLN A 518 -1.95 -24.75 8.61
N VAL A 519 -0.91 -24.06 9.07
CA VAL A 519 -0.36 -24.23 10.44
C VAL A 519 -1.38 -23.75 11.47
N VAL A 520 -2.01 -22.60 11.23
CA VAL A 520 -3.04 -22.06 12.13
C VAL A 520 -4.28 -22.96 12.15
N LEU A 521 -4.71 -23.47 11.00
CA LEU A 521 -5.81 -24.44 10.89
C LEU A 521 -5.52 -25.71 11.67
N GLU A 522 -4.33 -26.29 11.52
CA GLU A 522 -3.93 -27.49 12.27
C GLU A 522 -3.98 -27.25 13.78
N LEU A 523 -3.45 -26.11 14.23
CA LEU A 523 -3.44 -25.73 15.65
C LEU A 523 -4.85 -25.57 16.19
N LEU A 524 -5.72 -24.83 15.49
CA LEU A 524 -7.10 -24.60 15.92
C LEU A 524 -7.92 -25.90 15.93
N ARG A 525 -7.79 -26.77 14.91
CA ARG A 525 -8.41 -28.11 14.93
C ARG A 525 -7.95 -28.92 16.12
N GLY A 526 -6.64 -28.94 16.37
CA GLY A 526 -6.04 -29.67 17.48
C GLY A 526 -6.48 -29.15 18.85
N ALA A 527 -6.62 -27.83 18.98
CA ALA A 527 -7.10 -27.15 20.18
C ALA A 527 -8.59 -27.42 20.46
N VAL A 528 -9.44 -27.30 19.43
CA VAL A 528 -10.89 -27.58 19.56
C VAL A 528 -11.13 -29.04 19.93
N ARG A 529 -10.45 -30.00 19.27
CA ARG A 529 -10.56 -31.43 19.59
C ARG A 529 -10.15 -31.76 21.03
N ARG A 530 -9.19 -31.01 21.59
CA ARG A 530 -8.70 -31.17 22.97
C ARG A 530 -9.50 -30.36 23.99
N GLY A 531 -10.47 -29.55 23.55
CA GLY A 531 -11.26 -28.69 24.44
C GLY A 531 -10.43 -27.60 25.12
N LEU A 532 -9.37 -27.10 24.47
CA LEU A 532 -8.49 -26.09 25.06
C LEU A 532 -9.22 -24.75 25.26
N LEU A 533 -8.88 -24.06 26.34
CA LEU A 533 -9.37 -22.74 26.66
C LEU A 533 -8.64 -21.65 25.87
N ARG A 534 -9.24 -20.46 25.75
CA ARG A 534 -8.69 -19.34 24.95
C ARG A 534 -7.23 -19.03 25.26
N ASP A 535 -6.87 -18.89 26.55
CA ASP A 535 -5.49 -18.59 26.97
C ASP A 535 -4.51 -19.70 26.56
N GLN A 536 -4.97 -20.97 26.61
CA GLN A 536 -4.19 -22.11 26.15
C GLN A 536 -3.94 -22.06 24.65
N VAL A 537 -4.98 -21.77 23.85
CA VAL A 537 -4.83 -21.63 22.39
C VAL A 537 -3.86 -20.49 22.05
N LYS A 538 -3.98 -19.34 22.72
CA LYS A 538 -3.06 -18.21 22.56
C LYS A 538 -1.62 -18.58 22.92
N GLN A 539 -1.40 -19.36 23.98
CA GLN A 539 -0.06 -19.83 24.36
C GLN A 539 0.50 -20.81 23.32
N ALA A 540 -0.32 -21.72 22.80
CA ALA A 540 0.08 -22.64 21.74
C ALA A 540 0.48 -21.87 20.46
N LEU A 541 -0.29 -20.84 20.07
CA LEU A 541 0.06 -19.97 18.95
C LEU A 541 1.41 -19.28 19.17
N ARG A 542 1.65 -18.75 20.37
CA ARG A 542 2.95 -18.15 20.72
C ARG A 542 4.08 -19.16 20.57
N LEU A 543 3.93 -20.38 21.08
CA LEU A 543 4.96 -21.43 20.99
C LEU A 543 5.29 -21.76 19.52
N VAL A 544 4.28 -21.96 18.67
CA VAL A 544 4.49 -22.26 17.25
C VAL A 544 5.13 -21.08 16.50
N ALA A 545 4.80 -19.84 16.87
CA ALA A 545 5.37 -18.66 16.22
C ALA A 545 6.80 -18.31 16.68
N THR A 546 7.19 -18.64 17.91
CA THR A 546 8.52 -18.26 18.46
C THR A 546 9.54 -19.38 18.45
N SER A 547 9.08 -20.63 18.46
CA SER A 547 9.94 -21.79 18.51
C SER A 547 9.68 -22.68 17.30
N SER A 548 10.72 -23.29 16.73
CA SER A 548 10.62 -24.24 15.60
C SER A 548 9.92 -25.56 15.98
N ARG A 549 8.99 -25.52 16.93
CA ARG A 549 8.23 -26.65 17.44
C ARG A 549 7.09 -26.97 16.51
N SER A 550 6.74 -28.25 16.45
CA SER A 550 5.55 -28.69 15.74
C SER A 550 4.28 -28.24 16.46
N VAL A 551 3.18 -28.12 15.70
CA VAL A 551 1.85 -27.84 16.25
C VAL A 551 1.46 -28.86 17.31
N GLY A 552 1.78 -30.14 17.09
CA GLY A 552 1.51 -31.22 18.04
C GLY A 552 2.17 -31.00 19.41
N GLU A 553 3.47 -30.73 19.42
CA GLU A 553 4.25 -30.50 20.65
C GLU A 553 3.73 -29.28 21.43
N ALA A 554 3.39 -28.20 20.73
CA ALA A 554 2.84 -27.00 21.36
C ALA A 554 1.48 -27.28 22.02
N LEU A 555 0.61 -28.04 21.37
CA LEU A 555 -0.69 -28.42 21.94
C LEU A 555 -0.55 -29.36 23.14
N GLU A 556 0.39 -30.31 23.10
CA GLU A 556 0.65 -31.24 24.20
C GLU A 556 1.18 -30.52 25.45
N GLU A 557 2.15 -29.63 25.29
CA GLU A 557 2.70 -28.84 26.39
C GLU A 557 1.61 -28.01 27.09
N VAL A 558 0.77 -27.33 26.31
CA VAL A 558 -0.26 -26.48 26.89
C VAL A 558 -1.41 -27.30 27.48
N SER A 559 -1.72 -28.46 26.91
CA SER A 559 -2.73 -29.37 27.46
C SER A 559 -2.30 -30.01 28.78
N SER A 560 -1.01 -30.32 28.95
CA SER A 560 -0.46 -30.90 30.18
C SER A 560 -0.35 -29.90 31.33
N ALA A 561 -0.44 -28.59 31.04
CA ALA A 561 -0.54 -27.52 32.03
C ALA A 561 -1.95 -27.37 32.64
N THR A 562 -2.91 -28.24 32.31
CA THR A 562 -4.27 -28.25 32.90
C THR A 562 -4.21 -28.68 34.35
N ILE A 563 -4.80 -27.88 35.23
CA ILE A 563 -4.80 -28.14 36.67
C ILE A 563 -5.75 -29.30 37.01
N SER A 564 -5.33 -30.22 37.89
CA SER A 564 -6.23 -31.28 38.37
C SER A 564 -7.35 -30.69 39.23
N LEU A 565 -8.46 -31.41 39.40
CA LEU A 565 -9.55 -30.96 40.27
C LEU A 565 -9.07 -30.78 41.73
N ASP A 566 -8.15 -31.62 42.18
CA ASP A 566 -7.59 -31.56 43.53
C ASP A 566 -6.69 -30.33 43.71
N GLU A 567 -5.87 -30.01 42.71
CA GLU A 567 -5.01 -28.83 42.75
C GLU A 567 -5.83 -27.53 42.61
N LEU A 568 -6.91 -27.54 41.80
CA LEU A 568 -7.87 -26.43 41.75
C LEU A 568 -8.57 -26.22 43.10
N ASP A 569 -9.00 -27.31 43.73
CA ASP A 569 -9.62 -27.26 45.05
C ASP A 569 -8.65 -26.71 46.11
N ALA A 570 -7.37 -27.08 46.04
CA ALA A 570 -6.33 -26.53 46.92
C ALA A 570 -6.10 -25.03 46.71
N ILE A 571 -6.10 -24.54 45.46
CA ILE A 571 -6.01 -23.10 45.17
C ILE A 571 -7.23 -22.37 45.71
N ILE A 572 -8.44 -22.90 45.49
CA ILE A 572 -9.68 -22.31 46.00
C ILE A 572 -9.66 -22.23 47.53
N GLU A 573 -9.23 -23.29 48.20
CA GLU A 573 -9.09 -23.31 49.67
C GLU A 573 -8.08 -22.29 50.16
N SER A 574 -6.93 -22.18 49.50
CA SER A 574 -5.92 -21.17 49.84
C SER A 574 -6.47 -19.75 49.71
N VAL A 575 -7.22 -19.44 48.64
CA VAL A 575 -7.84 -18.12 48.45
C VAL A 575 -8.91 -17.84 49.50
N ILE A 576 -9.75 -18.83 49.83
CA ILE A 576 -10.76 -18.72 50.89
C ILE A 576 -10.08 -18.45 52.24
N ASP A 577 -9.01 -19.18 52.57
CA ASP A 577 -8.32 -19.05 53.84
C ASP A 577 -7.53 -17.74 53.97
N SER A 578 -6.98 -17.21 52.88
CA SER A 578 -6.34 -15.89 52.85
C SER A 578 -7.34 -14.73 52.94
N ASN A 579 -8.63 -14.97 52.68
CA ASN A 579 -9.68 -13.94 52.67
C ASN A 579 -10.75 -14.13 53.76
N LYS A 580 -10.40 -14.77 54.88
CA LYS A 580 -11.33 -15.06 56.00
C LYS A 580 -12.11 -13.83 56.48
N GLN A 581 -11.45 -12.69 56.63
CA GLN A 581 -12.09 -11.44 57.08
C GLN A 581 -13.16 -10.94 56.11
N LEU A 582 -12.92 -11.07 54.80
CA LEU A 582 -13.85 -10.67 53.75
C LEU A 582 -15.11 -11.56 53.78
N ILE A 583 -14.92 -12.86 54.00
CA ILE A 583 -16.01 -13.85 54.09
C ILE A 583 -16.85 -13.60 55.34
N SER A 584 -16.24 -13.34 56.50
CA SER A 584 -16.97 -13.02 57.73
C SER A 584 -17.78 -11.72 57.61
N ALA A 585 -17.31 -10.73 56.84
CA ALA A 585 -18.00 -9.46 56.67
C ALA A 585 -19.12 -9.46 55.62
N ARG A 586 -19.00 -10.28 54.56
CA ARG A 586 -19.89 -10.23 53.39
C ARG A 586 -20.60 -11.55 53.05
N GLY A 587 -20.27 -12.65 53.74
CA GLY A 587 -20.88 -13.96 53.53
C GLY A 587 -20.91 -14.37 52.06
N ALA A 588 -22.12 -14.66 51.55
CA ALA A 588 -22.33 -15.05 50.15
C ALA A 588 -21.94 -13.97 49.11
N GLU A 589 -21.91 -12.69 49.49
CA GLU A 589 -21.51 -11.59 48.60
C GLU A 589 -19.98 -11.54 48.37
N ALA A 590 -19.19 -12.29 49.15
CA ALA A 590 -17.75 -12.45 48.93
C ALA A 590 -17.41 -13.28 47.68
N PHE A 591 -18.40 -13.95 47.05
CA PHE A 591 -18.17 -14.81 45.89
C PHE A 591 -17.51 -14.08 44.70
N LYS A 592 -18.00 -12.88 44.34
CA LYS A 592 -17.47 -12.11 43.20
C LYS A 592 -15.98 -11.73 43.36
N PRO A 593 -15.54 -11.13 44.47
CA PRO A 593 -14.12 -10.82 44.66
C PRO A 593 -13.24 -12.08 44.73
N LEU A 594 -13.68 -13.13 45.43
CA LEU A 594 -12.93 -14.39 45.50
C LEU A 594 -12.79 -15.07 44.14
N MET A 595 -13.83 -15.02 43.30
CA MET A 595 -13.77 -15.51 41.93
C MET A 595 -12.68 -14.79 41.13
N GLY A 596 -12.54 -13.47 41.31
CA GLY A 596 -11.47 -12.69 40.69
C GLY A 596 -10.08 -13.16 41.10
N ASP A 597 -9.86 -13.45 42.37
CA ASP A 597 -8.55 -13.86 42.89
C ASP A 597 -8.20 -15.31 42.56
N VAL A 598 -9.18 -16.23 42.59
CA VAL A 598 -8.99 -17.60 42.12
C VAL A 598 -8.67 -17.60 40.62
N MET A 599 -9.39 -16.83 39.80
CA MET A 599 -9.13 -16.76 38.36
C MET A 599 -7.73 -16.20 38.05
N LYS A 600 -7.21 -15.25 38.84
CA LYS A 600 -5.82 -14.75 38.71
C LYS A 600 -4.76 -15.81 39.01
N LEU A 601 -5.01 -16.73 39.93
CA LEU A 601 -4.07 -17.80 40.30
C LEU A 601 -4.18 -19.02 39.37
N VAL A 602 -5.39 -19.31 38.92
CA VAL A 602 -5.67 -20.37 37.94
C VAL A 602 -5.13 -19.98 36.56
N ARG A 603 -5.11 -18.68 36.20
CA ARG A 603 -4.57 -18.16 34.93
C ARG A 603 -5.09 -18.91 33.69
N GLY A 604 -6.39 -19.18 33.66
CA GLY A 604 -7.02 -19.88 32.53
C GLY A 604 -6.73 -21.39 32.46
N ARG A 605 -6.09 -22.01 33.47
CA ARG A 605 -5.83 -23.46 33.54
C ARG A 605 -7.06 -24.32 33.86
N ALA A 606 -8.21 -23.72 34.20
CA ALA A 606 -9.48 -24.41 34.42
C ALA A 606 -10.67 -23.61 33.87
N PRO A 607 -11.74 -24.26 33.39
CA PRO A 607 -12.93 -23.56 32.89
C PRO A 607 -13.60 -22.74 34.00
N GLY A 608 -13.94 -21.48 33.72
CA GLY A 608 -14.56 -20.59 34.71
C GLY A 608 -15.87 -21.12 35.30
N SER A 609 -16.63 -21.92 34.55
CA SER A 609 -17.82 -22.62 35.05
C SER A 609 -17.50 -23.63 36.15
N VAL A 610 -16.43 -24.41 35.98
CA VAL A 610 -15.96 -25.40 36.95
C VAL A 610 -15.41 -24.71 38.19
N VAL A 611 -14.59 -23.65 38.00
CA VAL A 611 -14.08 -22.82 39.09
C VAL A 611 -15.23 -22.21 39.88
N SER A 612 -16.22 -21.64 39.20
CA SER A 612 -17.42 -21.04 39.81
C SER A 612 -18.21 -22.07 40.62
N GLN A 613 -18.43 -23.27 40.07
CA GLN A 613 -19.18 -24.32 40.75
C GLN A 613 -18.47 -24.80 42.02
N ARG A 614 -17.16 -25.06 41.92
CA ARG A 614 -16.32 -25.52 43.04
C ARG A 614 -16.16 -24.46 44.11
N LEU A 615 -15.92 -23.21 43.73
CA LEU A 615 -15.84 -22.08 44.65
C LEU A 615 -17.18 -21.87 45.37
N ALA A 616 -18.31 -21.94 44.66
CA ALA A 616 -19.63 -21.78 45.27
C ALA A 616 -19.95 -22.94 46.23
N GLN A 617 -19.49 -24.15 45.93
CA GLN A 617 -19.63 -25.30 46.83
C GLN A 617 -18.78 -25.11 48.09
N LYS A 618 -17.47 -24.87 47.96
CA LYS A 618 -16.57 -24.73 49.12
C LYS A 618 -16.88 -23.50 49.97
N LEU A 619 -17.30 -22.40 49.36
CA LEU A 619 -17.74 -21.20 50.09
C LEU A 619 -18.99 -21.50 50.93
N ARG A 620 -19.97 -22.25 50.38
CA ARG A 620 -21.15 -22.70 51.15
C ARG A 620 -20.75 -23.58 52.33
N GLU A 621 -19.93 -24.61 52.09
CA GLU A 621 -19.42 -25.50 53.15
C GLU A 621 -18.70 -24.74 54.26
N ARG A 622 -17.98 -23.66 53.93
CA ARG A 622 -17.27 -22.82 54.91
C ARG A 622 -18.22 -21.90 55.68
N THR A 623 -19.22 -21.34 55.02
CA THR A 623 -20.19 -20.41 55.64
C THR A 623 -21.17 -21.17 56.55
N GLU A 624 -21.54 -22.40 56.20
CA GLU A 624 -22.37 -23.30 57.01
C GLU A 624 -21.64 -23.80 58.27
N ARG A 625 -20.32 -24.05 58.19
CA ARG A 625 -19.49 -24.41 59.37
C ARG A 625 -19.32 -23.26 60.36
N VAL A 626 -19.33 -22.00 59.90
CA VAL A 626 -19.24 -20.81 60.77
C VAL A 626 -20.57 -20.52 61.46
N SER A 627 -21.71 -20.86 60.84
CA SER A 627 -23.05 -20.67 61.42
C SER A 627 -23.47 -21.79 62.40
N THR A 628 -22.76 -22.93 62.41
CA THR A 628 -22.96 -24.02 63.38
C THR A 628 -22.00 -23.96 64.59
N GLN A 629 -21.02 -23.06 64.58
CA GLN A 629 -20.10 -22.79 65.69
C GLN A 629 -20.32 -21.42 66.37
N GLY A 630 -21.39 -20.71 65.99
CA GLY A 630 -21.80 -19.41 66.55
C GLY A 630 -22.85 -19.55 67.65
#